data_AF-A0AAD9HMN0-F1
#
_entry.id   AF-A0AAD9HMN0-F1
#
_cell.length_a   1.000
_cell.length_b   1.000
_cell.length_c   1.000
_cell.angle_alpha   90.00
_cell.angle_beta   90.00
_cell.angle_gamma   90.00
#
_symmetry.space_group_name_H-M   'P 1'
#
loop_
_entity.id
_entity.type
_entity.pdbx_description
1 polymer ?
#
loop_
_entity_poly.entity_id
_entity_poly.type
_entity_poly.pdbx_seq_one_letter_code
_entity_poly.pdbx_strand_id
1 'polypeptide(L)'
;MATQVLIAHTGQRLQVDTTQFSALDDFKAWVARQTSIPAHQTVALTAQGRSVKLQTLHQETEIYIYDIRLSQPNSPGASSSPKSELPLPKRYPVPNAPNYIGNIRVLSEWQALYKERQAWALGIVEDSAQMATEIQERYGEMDIIVKCLDAAVANLEISVKQIEPKYAELKKWLQPALEEYEQLAENWEHYLAIARSVPISAVMVRFMTSRDLKKKQATLEDLIEHETAKKSGRLAPTSLKKFSAKAADLDKAADKMYGALEQLIGDFDNLVGRSALSHSGEAAQLLQDLEAVAKKIDTDYHIVLEYSDTQPNVLQASRTAENHTSRLIPSLKKRATEMDDMLHYVTQARNAIASDCIDFMRSITEITALHSSVKNQISLLNQAEDDMTTFDYLRLIHQLPYMYASFVSEAVRRREWSDKIKTDSSTLANEMALFQDEESKRRRKWHKMVGSMYGPDKAEANILGLEVNLLGEEETWPIMAKRDLEEFLEHLQRQQAEVNIIDDVAKLVNELGSPTKQQSKRLKAFKNGSIHEAALGRSGLMIRGDDDLLRSLQDDKSKLENKLKTAESRVRRLEDLLHRQSAASRPGIGGLFGHERNDSSNSIKSNAPLDDNRRSTGSSEALLQRIQQLETELNSRPSSDNSEALAQRIRQLENELNDRPAPGHLEAHSQRIQQLESELNAEKEKCSAFERDLSVRATAHDDVKGRMEEANSTKKELLENMEALQREFVEERKSLENEIKGLKARIEDTEDEIENF
;
A
#
# COMPACT_ATOMS: atom_id res chain seq x y z
N MET A 1 6.67 -44.80 -13.48
CA MET A 1 7.39 -44.16 -14.60
C MET A 1 8.80 -43.89 -14.12
N ALA A 2 9.82 -44.03 -14.97
CA ALA A 2 11.20 -43.83 -14.52
C ALA A 2 11.50 -42.34 -14.30
N THR A 3 11.86 -42.03 -13.06
CA THR A 3 12.61 -40.86 -12.57
C THR A 3 13.75 -40.42 -13.48
N GLN A 4 13.77 -39.24 -14.10
CA GLN A 4 15.01 -38.78 -14.75
C GLN A 4 15.85 -37.94 -13.79
N VAL A 5 17.13 -38.29 -13.66
CA VAL A 5 18.10 -37.55 -12.85
C VAL A 5 19.12 -36.93 -13.77
N LEU A 6 19.22 -35.60 -13.72
CA LEU A 6 20.00 -34.77 -14.62
C LEU A 6 21.17 -34.12 -13.87
N ILE A 7 22.39 -34.31 -14.38
CA ILE A 7 23.62 -33.80 -13.74
C ILE A 7 24.05 -32.49 -14.39
N ALA A 8 24.10 -31.41 -13.60
CA ALA A 8 24.30 -30.05 -14.12
C ALA A 8 25.63 -29.81 -14.84
N HIS A 9 26.74 -30.42 -14.40
CA HIS A 9 28.06 -30.13 -14.94
C HIS A 9 28.50 -31.09 -16.05
N THR A 10 28.01 -32.34 -16.04
CA THR A 10 28.36 -33.32 -17.07
C THR A 10 27.31 -33.41 -18.17
N GLY A 11 26.08 -32.91 -17.96
CA GLY A 11 24.97 -33.11 -18.89
C GLY A 11 24.45 -34.55 -18.92
N GLN A 12 24.84 -35.38 -17.95
CA GLN A 12 24.45 -36.80 -17.92
C GLN A 12 22.99 -36.97 -17.50
N ARG A 13 22.34 -37.96 -18.13
CA ARG A 13 20.98 -38.39 -17.84
C ARG A 13 20.99 -39.80 -17.25
N LEU A 14 20.50 -39.93 -16.02
CA LEU A 14 20.35 -41.20 -15.33
C LEU A 14 18.85 -41.50 -15.16
N GLN A 15 18.46 -42.77 -15.29
CA GLN A 15 17.08 -43.21 -15.05
C GLN A 15 17.00 -43.99 -13.74
N VAL A 16 16.01 -43.68 -12.92
CA VAL A 16 15.83 -44.29 -11.60
C VAL A 16 14.35 -44.49 -11.29
N ASP A 17 13.99 -45.59 -10.64
CA ASP A 17 12.66 -45.71 -10.04
C ASP A 17 12.67 -45.04 -8.67
N THR A 18 11.91 -43.97 -8.46
CA THR A 18 11.93 -43.23 -7.19
C THR A 18 11.21 -43.97 -6.06
N THR A 19 10.40 -44.99 -6.37
CA THR A 19 9.67 -45.80 -5.38
C THR A 19 10.56 -46.69 -4.52
N GLN A 20 11.82 -46.88 -4.90
CA GLN A 20 12.78 -47.69 -4.15
C GLN A 20 13.44 -46.95 -2.97
N PHE A 21 13.18 -45.64 -2.81
CA PHE A 21 13.83 -44.82 -1.78
C PHE A 21 12.89 -44.50 -0.62
N SER A 22 13.29 -44.89 0.60
CA SER A 22 12.58 -44.57 1.84
C SER A 22 12.98 -43.22 2.45
N ALA A 23 14.21 -42.77 2.18
CA ALA A 23 14.74 -41.49 2.64
C ALA A 23 15.38 -40.69 1.49
N LEU A 24 15.44 -39.35 1.63
CA LEU A 24 16.16 -38.49 0.69
C LEU A 24 17.67 -38.79 0.68
N ASP A 25 18.21 -39.22 1.82
CA ASP A 25 19.62 -39.60 1.93
C ASP A 25 19.94 -40.88 1.16
N ASP A 26 18.98 -41.82 1.05
CA ASP A 26 19.11 -43.03 0.23
C ASP A 26 19.24 -42.65 -1.26
N PHE A 27 18.43 -41.67 -1.70
CA PHE A 27 18.51 -41.11 -3.05
C PHE A 27 19.86 -40.43 -3.30
N LYS A 28 20.32 -39.56 -2.39
CA LYS A 28 21.64 -38.90 -2.52
C LYS A 28 22.79 -39.91 -2.50
N ALA A 29 22.70 -40.98 -1.70
CA ALA A 29 23.67 -42.06 -1.68
C ALA A 29 23.68 -42.85 -2.99
N TRP A 30 22.52 -43.06 -3.62
CA TRP A 30 22.42 -43.67 -4.94
C TRP A 30 23.07 -42.79 -6.01
N VAL A 31 22.79 -41.49 -6.02
CA VAL A 31 23.44 -40.52 -6.92
C VAL A 31 24.96 -40.58 -6.75
N ALA A 32 25.44 -40.62 -5.50
CA ALA A 32 26.86 -40.71 -5.19
C ALA A 32 27.54 -42.03 -5.60
N ARG A 33 26.77 -43.10 -5.85
CA ARG A 33 27.29 -44.37 -6.39
C ARG A 33 27.35 -44.35 -7.91
N GLN A 34 26.41 -43.67 -8.56
CA GLN A 34 26.34 -43.56 -10.02
C GLN A 34 27.23 -42.44 -10.57
N THR A 35 27.59 -41.48 -9.73
CA THR A 35 28.39 -40.30 -10.08
C THR A 35 29.59 -40.18 -9.15
N SER A 36 30.54 -39.30 -9.48
CA SER A 36 31.68 -38.97 -8.60
C SER A 36 31.34 -37.92 -7.53
N ILE A 37 30.06 -37.61 -7.32
CA ILE A 37 29.58 -36.55 -6.42
C ILE A 37 29.28 -37.14 -5.03
N PRO A 38 29.94 -36.68 -3.95
CA PRO A 38 29.60 -37.12 -2.60
C PRO A 38 28.18 -36.73 -2.19
N ALA A 39 27.48 -37.62 -1.48
CA ALA A 39 26.09 -37.41 -1.07
C ALA A 39 25.87 -36.11 -0.24
N HIS A 40 26.85 -35.71 0.56
CA HIS A 40 26.80 -34.48 1.39
C HIS A 40 27.04 -33.18 0.59
N GLN A 41 27.54 -33.29 -0.64
CA GLN A 41 27.79 -32.16 -1.56
C GLN A 41 26.79 -32.12 -2.71
N THR A 42 25.69 -32.88 -2.60
CA THR A 42 24.65 -32.99 -3.63
C THR A 42 23.49 -32.06 -3.28
N VAL A 43 23.21 -31.08 -4.15
CA VAL A 43 21.95 -30.31 -4.13
C VAL A 43 21.01 -30.92 -5.16
N ALA A 44 19.78 -31.24 -4.72
CA ALA A 44 18.73 -31.77 -5.60
C ALA A 44 17.59 -30.76 -5.70
N LEU A 45 17.29 -30.31 -6.92
CA LEU A 45 16.23 -29.37 -7.24
C LEU A 45 15.16 -30.02 -8.13
N THR A 46 13.93 -29.54 -8.02
CA THR A 46 12.83 -29.80 -8.95
C THR A 46 12.93 -28.90 -10.19
N ALA A 47 12.13 -29.14 -11.23
CA ALA A 47 12.06 -28.25 -12.40
C ALA A 47 11.70 -26.80 -12.03
N GLN A 48 10.92 -26.60 -10.97
CA GLN A 48 10.52 -25.28 -10.47
C GLN A 48 11.57 -24.61 -9.56
N GLY A 49 12.80 -25.13 -9.52
CA GLY A 49 13.87 -24.61 -8.65
C GLY A 49 13.61 -24.75 -7.16
N ARG A 50 12.80 -25.72 -6.70
CA ARG A 50 12.60 -25.99 -5.27
C ARG A 50 13.47 -27.15 -4.82
N SER A 51 13.95 -27.12 -3.58
CA SER A 51 14.67 -28.25 -3.01
C SER A 51 13.78 -29.48 -2.92
N VAL A 52 14.29 -30.63 -3.41
CA VAL A 52 13.54 -31.89 -3.41
C VAL A 52 13.30 -32.37 -1.98
N LYS A 53 12.05 -32.67 -1.66
CA LYS A 53 11.62 -33.33 -0.42
C LYS A 53 11.16 -34.75 -0.74
N LEU A 54 11.14 -35.64 0.26
CA LEU A 54 10.69 -37.03 0.09
C LEU A 54 9.29 -37.15 -0.57
N GLN A 55 8.38 -36.26 -0.19
CA GLN A 55 7.02 -36.21 -0.72
C GLN A 55 6.98 -35.80 -2.20
N THR A 56 7.84 -34.86 -2.61
CA THR A 56 7.90 -34.38 -4.00
C THR A 56 8.70 -35.35 -4.88
N LEU A 57 9.67 -36.09 -4.33
CA LEU A 57 10.49 -37.07 -5.06
C LEU A 57 9.67 -38.09 -5.87
N HIS A 58 8.52 -38.51 -5.34
CA HIS A 58 7.64 -39.49 -5.98
C HIS A 58 6.70 -38.88 -7.04
N GLN A 59 6.53 -37.56 -7.03
CA GLN A 59 5.66 -36.83 -7.95
C GLN A 59 6.44 -36.27 -9.15
N GLU A 60 7.74 -36.08 -8.99
CA GLU A 60 8.56 -35.36 -9.97
C GLU A 60 8.98 -36.21 -11.18
N THR A 61 8.81 -35.56 -12.33
CA THR A 61 9.37 -35.80 -13.67
C THR A 61 10.85 -36.08 -13.75
N GLU A 62 11.56 -35.05 -13.29
CA GLU A 62 12.94 -34.77 -13.56
C GLU A 62 13.53 -34.15 -12.29
N ILE A 63 14.73 -34.56 -11.92
CA ILE A 63 15.44 -34.09 -10.75
C ILE A 63 16.80 -33.56 -11.21
N TYR A 64 17.07 -32.31 -10.87
CA TYR A 64 18.28 -31.60 -11.27
C TYR A 64 19.29 -31.64 -10.13
N ILE A 65 20.52 -32.05 -10.44
CA ILE A 65 21.57 -32.31 -9.45
C ILE A 65 22.78 -31.43 -9.69
N TYR A 66 23.24 -30.79 -8.61
CA TYR A 66 24.44 -29.95 -8.59
C TYR A 66 25.43 -30.48 -7.57
N ASP A 67 26.71 -30.35 -7.92
CA ASP A 67 27.84 -30.60 -7.05
C ASP A 67 28.32 -29.28 -6.44
N ILE A 68 28.19 -29.15 -5.12
CA ILE A 68 28.59 -27.95 -4.37
C ILE A 68 30.11 -27.72 -4.47
N ARG A 69 30.93 -28.74 -4.75
CA ARG A 69 32.38 -28.54 -4.90
C ARG A 69 32.73 -27.66 -6.08
N LEU A 70 31.89 -27.62 -7.11
CA LEU A 70 32.13 -26.82 -8.31
C LEU A 70 32.08 -25.33 -8.03
N SER A 71 31.31 -24.92 -7.01
CA SER A 71 31.23 -23.53 -6.61
C SER A 71 32.36 -23.10 -5.65
N GLN A 72 33.18 -24.04 -5.16
CA GLN A 72 34.33 -23.69 -4.32
C GLN A 72 35.54 -23.32 -5.18
N PRO A 73 36.31 -22.28 -4.82
CA PRO A 73 37.58 -22.00 -5.46
C PRO A 73 38.55 -23.15 -5.21
N ASN A 74 39.21 -23.64 -6.26
CA ASN A 74 40.22 -24.70 -6.17
C ASN A 74 41.30 -24.28 -5.16
N SER A 75 41.32 -24.91 -3.99
CA SER A 75 42.41 -24.73 -3.02
C SER A 75 43.69 -25.37 -3.56
N PRO A 76 44.87 -24.75 -3.39
CA PRO A 76 46.13 -25.33 -3.83
C PRO A 76 46.43 -26.57 -2.97
N GLY A 77 46.06 -27.75 -3.47
CA GLY A 77 46.18 -29.04 -2.77
C GLY A 77 44.92 -29.90 -2.75
N ALA A 78 43.76 -29.38 -3.19
CA ALA A 78 42.56 -30.19 -3.38
C ALA A 78 42.65 -31.02 -4.67
N SER A 79 42.15 -32.26 -4.65
CA SER A 79 42.00 -33.12 -5.83
C SER A 79 41.35 -32.33 -6.96
N SER A 80 41.95 -32.35 -8.16
CA SER A 80 41.48 -31.64 -9.35
C SER A 80 39.96 -31.64 -9.44
N SER A 81 39.36 -30.46 -9.62
CA SER A 81 37.93 -30.29 -9.95
C SER A 81 37.49 -31.36 -10.96
N PRO A 82 36.30 -31.97 -10.80
CA PRO A 82 35.84 -33.03 -11.70
C PRO A 82 35.94 -32.50 -13.13
N LYS A 83 36.59 -33.27 -14.01
CA LYS A 83 36.85 -32.89 -15.40
C LYS A 83 35.50 -32.77 -16.12
N SER A 84 34.94 -31.57 -16.08
CA SER A 84 33.70 -31.22 -16.76
C SER A 84 33.92 -31.26 -18.28
N GLU A 85 35.10 -30.89 -18.73
CA GLU A 85 35.49 -30.84 -20.16
C GLU A 85 35.74 -32.21 -20.76
N LEU A 86 35.20 -32.41 -21.96
CA LEU A 86 35.46 -33.58 -22.78
C LEU A 86 36.66 -33.32 -23.70
N PRO A 87 37.49 -34.33 -23.97
CA PRO A 87 38.57 -34.21 -24.93
C PRO A 87 38.00 -33.91 -26.32
N LEU A 88 38.68 -33.07 -27.09
CA LEU A 88 38.29 -32.80 -28.47
C LEU A 88 38.37 -34.11 -29.29
N PRO A 89 37.38 -34.39 -30.15
CA PRO A 89 37.40 -35.55 -31.02
C PRO A 89 38.63 -35.54 -31.92
N LYS A 90 39.11 -36.72 -32.32
CA LYS A 90 40.18 -36.79 -33.32
C LYS A 90 39.60 -36.42 -34.67
N ARG A 91 40.31 -35.58 -35.44
CA ARG A 91 39.92 -35.21 -36.80
C ARG A 91 39.70 -36.45 -37.67
N TYR A 92 38.53 -36.52 -38.30
CA TYR A 92 38.15 -37.62 -39.19
C TYR A 92 38.99 -37.60 -40.48
N PRO A 93 39.88 -38.60 -40.70
CA PRO A 93 40.65 -38.67 -41.92
C PRO A 93 39.81 -39.34 -43.02
N VAL A 94 39.18 -38.54 -43.89
CA VAL A 94 38.32 -39.07 -44.95
C VAL A 94 39.10 -40.07 -45.83
N PRO A 95 38.67 -41.35 -45.92
CA PRO A 95 39.39 -42.36 -46.69
C PRO A 95 39.55 -41.98 -48.17
N ASN A 96 40.67 -42.38 -48.77
CA ASN A 96 40.89 -42.15 -50.19
C ASN A 96 39.92 -43.00 -51.04
N ALA A 97 39.30 -42.37 -52.02
CA ALA A 97 38.32 -43.04 -52.87
C ALA A 97 39.02 -43.99 -53.87
N PRO A 98 38.45 -45.18 -54.13
CA PRO A 98 38.95 -46.09 -55.17
C PRO A 98 38.90 -45.44 -56.56
N ASN A 99 40.06 -45.38 -57.21
CA ASN A 99 40.20 -44.76 -58.54
C ASN A 99 41.13 -45.53 -59.48
N TYR A 100 41.46 -46.78 -59.16
CA TYR A 100 42.33 -47.62 -59.96
C TYR A 100 41.50 -48.50 -60.91
N ILE A 101 41.89 -48.53 -62.19
CA ILE A 101 41.33 -49.45 -63.19
C ILE A 101 42.49 -49.99 -64.04
N GLY A 102 42.52 -51.29 -64.30
CA GLY A 102 43.59 -51.92 -65.07
C GLY A 102 43.41 -51.76 -66.58
N ASN A 103 42.25 -52.17 -67.10
CA ASN A 103 41.85 -52.17 -68.48
C ASN A 103 40.47 -51.53 -68.69
N ILE A 104 40.52 -50.32 -69.24
CA ILE A 104 39.38 -49.44 -69.55
C ILE A 104 38.39 -50.10 -70.53
N ARG A 105 38.82 -51.11 -71.31
CA ARG A 105 37.98 -51.77 -72.34
C ARG A 105 37.15 -52.93 -71.79
N VAL A 106 37.37 -53.36 -70.55
CA VAL A 106 36.73 -54.54 -69.96
C VAL A 106 35.63 -54.12 -68.99
N LEU A 107 34.39 -54.55 -69.23
CA LEU A 107 33.24 -54.17 -68.39
C LEU A 107 33.36 -54.68 -66.94
N SER A 108 33.93 -55.87 -66.72
CA SER A 108 34.08 -56.44 -65.38
C SER A 108 35.00 -55.64 -64.46
N GLU A 109 35.98 -54.93 -65.03
CA GLU A 109 36.86 -54.04 -64.25
C GLU A 109 36.15 -52.75 -63.84
N TRP A 110 35.24 -52.24 -64.67
CA TRP A 110 34.33 -51.17 -64.27
C TRP A 110 33.39 -51.65 -63.16
N GLN A 111 32.77 -52.83 -63.31
CA GLN A 111 31.90 -53.40 -62.26
C GLN A 111 32.63 -53.55 -60.91
N ALA A 112 33.91 -53.96 -60.93
CA ALA A 112 34.75 -54.02 -59.73
C ALA A 112 34.99 -52.62 -59.11
N LEU A 113 35.35 -51.62 -59.94
CA LEU A 113 35.55 -50.24 -59.47
C LEU A 113 34.28 -49.65 -58.84
N TYR A 114 33.11 -49.88 -59.45
CA TYR A 114 31.83 -49.39 -58.89
C TYR A 114 31.48 -50.09 -57.58
N LYS A 115 31.76 -51.39 -57.45
CA LYS A 115 31.60 -52.13 -56.19
C LYS A 115 32.50 -51.58 -55.08
N GLU A 116 33.76 -51.28 -55.39
CA GLU A 116 34.69 -50.67 -54.45
C GLU A 116 34.25 -49.25 -54.05
N ARG A 117 33.78 -48.44 -55.01
CA ARG A 117 33.25 -47.09 -54.75
C ARG A 117 31.96 -47.11 -53.92
N GLN A 118 31.08 -48.08 -54.16
CA GLN A 118 29.88 -48.31 -53.36
C GLN A 118 30.26 -48.63 -51.91
N ALA A 119 31.17 -49.60 -51.70
CA ALA A 119 31.65 -49.95 -50.36
C ALA A 119 32.31 -48.76 -49.64
N TRP A 120 33.12 -47.96 -50.36
CA TRP A 120 33.71 -46.73 -49.84
C TRP A 120 32.66 -45.68 -49.45
N ALA A 121 31.65 -45.45 -50.28
CA ALA A 121 30.59 -44.49 -50.02
C ALA A 121 29.73 -44.90 -48.81
N LEU A 122 29.41 -46.19 -48.68
CA LEU A 122 28.68 -46.73 -47.52
C LEU A 122 29.48 -46.58 -46.23
N GLY A 123 30.79 -46.83 -46.25
CA GLY A 123 31.65 -46.62 -45.08
C GLY A 123 31.68 -45.17 -44.61
N ILE A 124 31.73 -44.19 -45.52
CA ILE A 124 31.64 -42.76 -45.16
C ILE A 124 30.30 -42.41 -44.53
N VAL A 125 29.19 -42.96 -45.04
CA VAL A 125 27.86 -42.75 -44.46
C VAL A 125 27.77 -43.34 -43.06
N GLU A 126 28.31 -44.54 -42.85
CA GLU A 126 28.35 -45.18 -41.52
C GLU A 126 29.15 -44.35 -40.50
N ASP A 127 30.36 -43.91 -40.87
CA ASP A 127 31.18 -43.04 -40.03
C ASP A 127 30.46 -41.70 -39.74
N SER A 128 29.79 -41.14 -40.74
CA SER A 128 29.03 -39.89 -40.59
C SER A 128 27.77 -40.05 -39.75
N ALA A 129 27.14 -41.23 -39.75
CA ALA A 129 26.01 -41.55 -38.88
C ALA A 129 26.45 -41.67 -37.41
N GLN A 130 27.64 -42.23 -37.15
CA GLN A 130 28.24 -42.22 -35.81
C GLN A 130 28.52 -40.79 -35.35
N MET A 131 29.17 -39.96 -36.19
CA MET A 131 29.41 -38.54 -35.88
C MET A 131 28.11 -37.77 -35.63
N ALA A 132 27.07 -37.99 -36.44
CA ALA A 132 25.76 -37.35 -36.25
C ALA A 132 25.10 -37.74 -34.93
N THR A 133 25.24 -39.01 -34.51
CA THR A 133 24.74 -39.49 -33.21
C THR A 133 25.50 -38.82 -32.06
N GLU A 134 26.84 -38.74 -32.14
CA GLU A 134 27.65 -38.03 -31.14
C GLU A 134 27.28 -36.54 -31.08
N ILE A 135 27.08 -35.87 -32.22
CA ILE A 135 26.64 -34.47 -32.26
C ILE A 135 25.30 -34.30 -31.53
N GLN A 136 24.34 -35.19 -31.78
CA GLN A 136 23.03 -35.14 -31.13
C GLN A 136 23.13 -35.37 -29.62
N GLU A 137 23.98 -36.30 -29.17
CA GLU A 137 24.25 -36.51 -27.75
C GLU A 137 24.86 -35.27 -27.10
N ARG A 138 25.82 -34.59 -27.75
CA ARG A 138 26.41 -33.35 -27.23
C ARG A 138 25.39 -32.22 -27.09
N TYR A 139 24.48 -32.07 -28.07
CA TYR A 139 23.37 -31.11 -27.94
C TYR A 139 22.41 -31.48 -26.80
N GLY A 140 22.14 -32.77 -26.60
CA GLY A 140 21.37 -33.24 -25.45
C GLY A 140 22.05 -32.93 -24.12
N GLU A 141 23.38 -33.12 -24.02
CA GLU A 141 24.15 -32.72 -22.84
C GLU A 141 24.06 -31.21 -22.58
N MET A 142 24.19 -30.38 -23.63
CA MET A 142 24.05 -28.92 -23.53
C MET A 142 22.67 -28.50 -23.02
N ASP A 143 21.60 -29.08 -23.55
CA ASP A 143 20.22 -28.83 -23.11
C ASP A 143 20.03 -29.18 -21.63
N ILE A 144 20.60 -30.31 -21.18
CA ILE A 144 20.55 -30.72 -19.78
C ILE A 144 21.30 -29.73 -18.88
N ILE A 145 22.50 -29.29 -19.28
CA ILE A 145 23.28 -28.31 -18.51
C ILE A 145 22.50 -27.00 -18.37
N VAL A 146 21.89 -26.51 -19.45
CA VAL A 146 21.09 -25.28 -19.46
C VAL A 146 19.85 -25.41 -18.59
N LYS A 147 19.09 -26.51 -18.67
CA LYS A 147 17.93 -26.75 -17.81
C LYS A 147 18.29 -26.86 -16.34
N CYS A 148 19.42 -27.49 -16.03
CA CYS A 148 19.94 -27.48 -14.67
C CYS A 148 20.26 -26.03 -14.27
N LEU A 149 20.97 -25.26 -15.08
CA LEU A 149 21.29 -23.89 -14.71
C LEU A 149 20.02 -23.04 -14.45
N ASP A 150 18.99 -23.18 -15.29
CA ASP A 150 17.67 -22.55 -15.11
C ASP A 150 17.05 -22.86 -13.74
N ALA A 151 16.96 -24.14 -13.37
CA ALA A 151 16.42 -24.54 -12.08
C ALA A 151 17.24 -23.99 -10.89
N ALA A 152 18.55 -23.81 -11.04
CA ALA A 152 19.40 -23.23 -10.00
C ALA A 152 19.20 -21.70 -9.86
N VAL A 153 19.09 -20.99 -10.98
CA VAL A 153 18.78 -19.55 -11.01
C VAL A 153 17.39 -19.30 -10.43
N ALA A 154 16.39 -20.11 -10.81
CA ALA A 154 15.04 -20.04 -10.26
C ALA A 154 15.02 -20.28 -8.74
N ASN A 155 15.81 -21.23 -8.23
CA ASN A 155 15.94 -21.47 -6.78
C ASN A 155 16.49 -20.23 -6.05
N LEU A 156 17.52 -19.60 -6.62
CA LEU A 156 18.11 -18.39 -6.06
C LEU A 156 17.10 -17.23 -6.07
N GLU A 157 16.41 -17.02 -7.18
CA GLU A 157 15.39 -15.99 -7.33
C GLU A 157 14.26 -16.16 -6.30
N ILE A 158 13.76 -17.39 -6.11
CA ILE A 158 12.75 -17.69 -5.08
C ILE A 158 13.28 -17.32 -3.69
N SER A 159 14.53 -17.63 -3.38
CA SER A 159 15.11 -17.32 -2.06
C SER A 159 15.23 -15.81 -1.82
N VAL A 160 15.71 -15.05 -2.81
CA VAL A 160 15.84 -13.59 -2.71
C VAL A 160 14.47 -12.92 -2.59
N LYS A 161 13.47 -13.34 -3.37
CA LYS A 161 12.08 -12.85 -3.29
C LYS A 161 11.43 -13.08 -1.92
N GLN A 162 11.86 -14.08 -1.14
CA GLN A 162 11.33 -14.31 0.21
C GLN A 162 11.81 -13.28 1.25
N ILE A 163 12.99 -12.69 1.05
CA ILE A 163 13.54 -11.68 1.96
C ILE A 163 13.12 -10.27 1.57
N GLU A 164 12.87 -10.05 0.28
CA GLU A 164 12.45 -8.76 -0.29
C GLU A 164 11.36 -8.03 0.51
N PRO A 165 10.19 -8.62 0.87
CA PRO A 165 9.17 -7.91 1.63
C PRO A 165 9.65 -7.49 3.02
N LYS A 166 10.46 -8.32 3.69
CA LYS A 166 10.98 -8.03 5.03
C LYS A 166 11.98 -6.87 5.00
N TYR A 167 12.84 -6.85 3.97
CA TYR A 167 13.76 -5.74 3.76
C TYR A 167 13.02 -4.45 3.39
N ALA A 168 12.00 -4.52 2.53
CA ALA A 168 11.19 -3.36 2.14
C ALA A 168 10.43 -2.74 3.33
N GLU A 169 9.80 -3.57 4.17
CA GLU A 169 9.15 -3.13 5.41
C GLU A 169 10.14 -2.49 6.38
N LEU A 170 11.31 -3.13 6.59
CA LEU A 170 12.35 -2.59 7.45
C LEU A 170 12.84 -1.23 6.93
N LYS A 171 13.10 -1.11 5.62
CA LYS A 171 13.55 0.13 4.99
C LYS A 171 12.54 1.26 5.14
N LYS A 172 11.25 0.97 5.01
CA LYS A 172 10.16 1.93 5.22
C LYS A 172 10.13 2.48 6.65
N TRP A 173 10.46 1.64 7.64
CA TRP A 173 10.54 2.05 9.05
C TRP A 173 11.86 2.77 9.38
N LEU A 174 12.96 2.33 8.77
CA LEU A 174 14.32 2.77 9.10
C LEU A 174 14.55 4.26 8.84
N GLN A 175 14.02 4.79 7.75
CA GLN A 175 14.22 6.19 7.38
C GLN A 175 13.55 7.17 8.38
N PRO A 176 12.24 7.06 8.70
CA PRO A 176 11.63 7.87 9.74
C PRO A 176 12.29 7.69 11.12
N ALA A 177 12.71 6.47 11.46
CA ALA A 177 13.38 6.20 12.73
C ALA A 177 14.74 6.90 12.83
N LEU A 178 15.54 6.88 11.75
CA LEU A 178 16.82 7.60 11.70
C LEU A 178 16.63 9.12 11.85
N GLU A 179 15.65 9.68 11.17
CA GLU A 179 15.30 11.11 11.26
C GLU A 179 14.86 11.49 12.69
N GLU A 180 14.03 10.66 13.35
CA GLU A 180 13.64 10.86 14.75
C GLU A 180 14.84 10.78 15.70
N TYR A 181 15.69 9.77 15.55
CA TYR A 181 16.87 9.59 16.41
C TYR A 181 17.91 10.71 16.24
N GLU A 182 18.06 11.24 15.02
CA GLU A 182 18.90 12.41 14.74
C GLU A 182 18.35 13.64 15.45
N GLN A 183 17.05 13.94 15.32
CA GLN A 183 16.41 15.04 16.01
C GLN A 183 16.55 14.94 17.53
N LEU A 184 16.32 13.75 18.11
CA LEU A 184 16.49 13.52 19.55
C LEU A 184 17.95 13.70 19.99
N ALA A 185 18.92 13.22 19.21
CA ALA A 185 20.35 13.33 19.53
C ALA A 185 20.92 14.76 19.37
N GLU A 186 20.33 15.59 18.51
CA GLU A 186 20.72 17.00 18.36
C GLU A 186 20.05 17.90 19.41
N ASN A 187 18.76 17.67 19.69
CA ASN A 187 17.95 18.59 20.48
C ASN A 187 17.80 18.21 21.97
N TRP A 188 18.36 17.08 22.43
CA TRP A 188 18.19 16.66 23.84
C TRP A 188 18.67 17.70 24.87
N GLU A 189 19.73 18.46 24.58
CA GLU A 189 20.18 19.53 25.47
C GLU A 189 19.16 20.67 25.57
N HIS A 190 18.50 20.99 24.45
CA HIS A 190 17.43 21.96 24.39
C HIS A 190 16.19 21.45 25.15
N TYR A 191 15.79 20.18 24.97
CA TYR A 191 14.68 19.59 25.72
C TYR A 191 14.95 19.57 27.23
N LEU A 192 16.18 19.26 27.65
CA LEU A 192 16.57 19.37 29.06
C LEU A 192 16.60 20.81 29.57
N ALA A 193 16.99 21.78 28.74
CA ALA A 193 16.97 23.19 29.10
C ALA A 193 15.54 23.70 29.32
N ILE A 194 14.59 23.29 28.46
CA ILE A 194 13.15 23.54 28.64
C ILE A 194 12.65 22.86 29.92
N ALA A 195 13.02 21.60 30.14
CA ALA A 195 12.60 20.87 31.35
C ALA A 195 13.10 21.54 32.65
N ARG A 196 14.26 22.22 32.59
CA ARG A 196 14.81 23.03 33.68
C ARG A 196 14.10 24.36 33.89
N SER A 197 13.68 25.02 32.82
CA SER A 197 13.15 26.38 32.89
C SER A 197 11.65 26.43 33.20
N VAL A 198 10.91 25.35 32.92
CA VAL A 198 9.46 25.29 33.10
C VAL A 198 9.11 24.86 34.53
N PRO A 199 8.46 25.74 35.33
CA PRO A 199 8.03 25.42 36.68
C PRO A 199 6.79 24.53 36.68
N ILE A 200 6.73 23.59 37.62
CA ILE A 200 5.60 22.69 37.83
C ILE A 200 5.20 22.57 39.30
N SER A 201 4.02 22.00 39.55
CA SER A 201 3.52 21.77 40.91
C SER A 201 4.29 20.65 41.60
N ALA A 202 4.92 20.94 42.75
CA ALA A 202 5.64 19.96 43.56
C ALA A 202 4.73 18.82 44.07
N VAL A 203 3.43 19.11 44.27
CA VAL A 203 2.44 18.11 44.69
C VAL A 203 2.19 17.10 43.57
N MET A 204 2.16 17.57 42.32
CA MET A 204 2.00 16.71 41.15
C MET A 204 3.25 15.84 40.93
N VAL A 205 4.46 16.36 41.15
CA VAL A 205 5.69 15.56 41.07
C VAL A 205 5.69 14.43 42.09
N ARG A 206 5.29 14.72 43.34
CA ARG A 206 5.17 13.70 44.39
C ARG A 206 4.15 12.62 43.99
N PHE A 207 3.03 13.02 43.39
CA PHE A 207 2.04 12.07 42.90
C PHE A 207 2.58 11.18 41.77
N MET A 208 3.26 11.77 40.76
CA MET A 208 3.76 11.04 39.60
C MET A 208 4.96 10.12 39.90
N THR A 209 5.83 10.51 40.85
CA THR A 209 7.11 9.81 41.10
C THR A 209 7.20 9.16 42.47
N SER A 210 6.24 9.42 43.38
CA SER A 210 6.32 9.07 44.80
C SER A 210 7.55 9.64 45.53
N ARG A 211 8.28 10.59 44.91
CA ARG A 211 9.47 11.24 45.50
C ARG A 211 9.07 12.53 46.22
N ASP A 212 9.51 12.69 47.46
CA ASP A 212 9.32 13.95 48.20
C ASP A 212 10.39 14.98 47.80
N LEU A 213 9.96 16.09 47.20
CA LEU A 213 10.84 17.19 46.85
C LEU A 213 11.08 18.12 48.05
N LYS A 214 12.35 18.39 48.35
CA LYS A 214 12.76 19.37 49.39
C LYS A 214 12.82 20.82 48.87
N LYS A 215 12.67 21.03 47.56
CA LYS A 215 12.76 22.35 46.91
C LYS A 215 11.39 23.05 46.91
N LYS A 216 11.40 24.39 47.04
CA LYS A 216 10.18 25.23 46.98
C LYS A 216 9.62 25.43 45.56
N GLN A 217 10.45 25.27 44.54
CA GLN A 217 10.06 25.33 43.12
C GLN A 217 10.48 24.01 42.49
N ALA A 218 9.51 23.26 41.98
CA ALA A 218 9.73 22.04 41.23
C ALA A 218 9.74 22.37 39.74
N THR A 219 10.57 21.68 38.96
CA THR A 219 10.64 21.83 37.50
C THR A 219 10.37 20.51 36.81
N LEU A 220 10.08 20.51 35.51
CA LEU A 220 9.89 19.28 34.74
C LEU A 220 11.10 18.34 34.87
N GLU A 221 12.32 18.88 35.00
CA GLU A 221 13.52 18.07 35.25
C GLU A 221 13.43 17.21 36.52
N ASP A 222 12.68 17.62 37.55
CA ASP A 222 12.54 16.82 38.78
C ASP A 222 11.70 15.53 38.58
N LEU A 223 11.02 15.36 37.42
CA LEU A 223 10.32 14.13 37.03
C LEU A 223 11.24 13.05 36.43
N ILE A 224 12.46 13.42 36.03
CA ILE A 224 13.41 12.53 35.35
C ILE A 224 14.68 12.33 36.18
N GLU A 225 15.41 11.25 35.91
CA GLU A 225 16.72 11.03 36.51
C GLU A 225 17.80 11.79 35.71
N HIS A 226 18.36 12.83 36.32
CA HIS A 226 19.32 13.74 35.69
C HIS A 226 20.58 13.02 35.17
N GLU A 227 21.15 12.10 35.97
CA GLU A 227 22.36 11.36 35.59
C GLU A 227 22.09 10.42 34.40
N THR A 228 20.94 9.75 34.39
CA THR A 228 20.50 8.88 33.30
C THR A 228 20.25 9.68 32.03
N ALA A 229 19.60 10.84 32.13
CA ALA A 229 19.36 11.75 30.99
C ALA A 229 20.67 12.20 30.33
N LYS A 230 21.64 12.64 31.15
CA LYS A 230 22.93 13.12 30.66
C LYS A 230 23.78 11.98 30.09
N LYS A 231 23.71 10.79 30.68
CA LYS A 231 24.40 9.60 30.17
C LYS A 231 23.82 9.18 28.81
N SER A 232 22.49 9.08 28.69
CA SER A 232 21.81 8.72 27.45
C SER A 232 22.06 9.76 26.35
N GLY A 233 21.98 11.07 26.67
CA GLY A 233 22.30 12.13 25.71
C GLY A 233 23.75 12.10 25.20
N ARG A 234 24.72 11.75 26.05
CA ARG A 234 26.13 11.58 25.63
C ARG A 234 26.38 10.34 24.79
N LEU A 235 25.61 9.26 25.01
CA LEU A 235 25.73 8.01 24.25
C LEU A 235 24.98 8.09 22.92
N ALA A 236 23.93 8.90 22.82
CA ALA A 236 23.05 8.98 21.67
C ALA A 236 23.77 9.24 20.32
N PRO A 237 24.72 10.18 20.19
CA PRO A 237 25.45 10.36 18.92
C PRO A 237 26.27 9.12 18.52
N THR A 238 26.81 8.39 19.50
CA THR A 238 27.60 7.17 19.25
C THR A 238 26.69 6.01 18.83
N SER A 239 25.54 5.86 19.50
CA SER A 239 24.52 4.86 19.13
C SER A 239 23.89 5.18 17.77
N LEU A 240 23.57 6.45 17.48
CA LEU A 240 23.10 6.90 16.17
C LEU A 240 24.09 6.53 15.07
N LYS A 241 25.37 6.84 15.27
CA LYS A 241 26.42 6.48 14.29
C LYS A 241 26.54 4.97 14.07
N LYS A 242 26.44 4.16 15.13
CA LYS A 242 26.47 2.69 15.03
C LYS A 242 25.23 2.16 14.31
N PHE A 243 24.05 2.66 14.63
CA PHE A 243 22.79 2.26 14.02
C PHE A 243 22.74 2.66 12.54
N SER A 244 23.11 3.90 12.21
CA SER A 244 23.26 4.39 10.84
C SER A 244 24.29 3.59 10.03
N ALA A 245 25.42 3.21 10.63
CA ALA A 245 26.40 2.36 9.96
C ALA A 245 25.84 0.96 9.65
N LYS A 246 25.15 0.32 10.62
CA LYS A 246 24.50 -0.99 10.41
C LYS A 246 23.41 -0.91 9.33
N ALA A 247 22.61 0.16 9.33
CA ALA A 247 21.61 0.45 8.31
C ALA A 247 22.24 0.57 6.92
N ALA A 248 23.29 1.38 6.78
CA ALA A 248 23.99 1.59 5.51
C ALA A 248 24.69 0.31 5.02
N ASP A 249 25.23 -0.50 5.92
CA ASP A 249 25.86 -1.77 5.56
C ASP A 249 24.83 -2.82 5.12
N LEU A 250 23.62 -2.82 5.71
CA LEU A 250 22.49 -3.60 5.24
C LEU A 250 22.05 -3.17 3.84
N ASP A 251 21.86 -1.87 3.62
CA ASP A 251 21.46 -1.34 2.31
C ASP A 251 22.48 -1.73 1.23
N LYS A 252 23.78 -1.55 1.49
CA LYS A 252 24.85 -1.97 0.55
C LYS A 252 24.84 -3.46 0.27
N ALA A 253 24.63 -4.29 1.30
CA ALA A 253 24.59 -5.74 1.14
C ALA A 253 23.37 -6.18 0.32
N ALA A 254 22.21 -5.57 0.56
CA ALA A 254 20.99 -5.80 -0.19
C ALA A 254 21.12 -5.34 -1.65
N ASP A 255 21.62 -4.13 -1.91
CA ASP A 255 21.83 -3.61 -3.26
C ASP A 255 22.82 -4.48 -4.04
N LYS A 256 23.91 -4.93 -3.40
CA LYS A 256 24.86 -5.87 -4.00
C LYS A 256 24.21 -7.21 -4.32
N MET A 257 23.35 -7.72 -3.45
CA MET A 257 22.62 -8.99 -3.67
C MET A 257 21.66 -8.89 -4.85
N TYR A 258 20.84 -7.83 -4.91
CA TYR A 258 19.88 -7.64 -6.01
C TYR A 258 20.59 -7.38 -7.34
N GLY A 259 21.60 -6.50 -7.36
CA GLY A 259 22.38 -6.23 -8.57
C GLY A 259 23.13 -7.46 -9.08
N ALA A 260 23.69 -8.28 -8.18
CA ALA A 260 24.33 -9.54 -8.56
C ALA A 260 23.33 -10.57 -9.11
N LEU A 261 22.10 -10.63 -8.56
CA LEU A 261 21.04 -11.49 -9.10
C LEU A 261 20.61 -11.04 -10.50
N GLU A 262 20.41 -9.74 -10.70
CA GLU A 262 20.02 -9.18 -12.01
C GLU A 262 21.11 -9.40 -13.07
N GLN A 263 22.38 -9.23 -12.69
CA GLN A 263 23.51 -9.57 -13.55
C GLN A 263 23.52 -11.07 -13.89
N LEU A 264 23.32 -11.94 -12.90
CA LEU A 264 23.28 -13.40 -13.11
C LEU A 264 22.17 -13.80 -14.10
N ILE A 265 20.98 -13.22 -13.97
CA ILE A 265 19.85 -13.46 -14.88
C ILE A 265 20.19 -12.97 -16.29
N GLY A 266 20.76 -11.77 -16.42
CA GLY A 266 21.20 -11.25 -17.72
C GLY A 266 22.29 -12.11 -18.38
N ASP A 267 23.27 -12.59 -17.59
CA ASP A 267 24.30 -13.51 -18.07
C ASP A 267 23.69 -14.85 -18.52
N PHE A 268 22.67 -15.35 -17.80
CA PHE A 268 21.95 -16.56 -18.17
C PHE A 268 21.14 -16.38 -19.47
N ASP A 269 20.40 -15.28 -19.62
CA ASP A 269 19.67 -14.97 -20.85
C ASP A 269 20.61 -14.87 -22.05
N ASN A 270 21.81 -14.30 -21.85
CA ASN A 270 22.85 -14.27 -22.87
C ASN A 270 23.36 -15.68 -23.23
N LEU A 271 23.53 -16.57 -22.25
CA LEU A 271 23.92 -17.97 -22.48
C LEU A 271 22.86 -18.71 -23.32
N VAL A 272 21.59 -18.57 -22.97
CA VAL A 272 20.47 -19.18 -23.69
C VAL A 272 20.29 -18.56 -25.08
N GLY A 273 20.53 -17.25 -25.21
CA GLY A 273 20.46 -16.51 -26.47
C GLY A 273 21.60 -16.81 -27.46
N ARG A 274 22.72 -17.40 -27.00
CA ARG A 274 23.78 -17.89 -27.90
C ARG A 274 23.22 -19.07 -28.70
N SER A 275 23.01 -18.84 -29.99
CA SER A 275 22.40 -19.71 -31.03
C SER A 275 22.88 -21.17 -31.15
N ALA A 276 23.77 -21.67 -30.28
CA ALA A 276 24.37 -22.99 -30.38
C ALA A 276 23.33 -24.12 -30.45
N LEU A 277 22.24 -24.06 -29.67
CA LEU A 277 21.18 -25.09 -29.68
C LEU A 277 20.31 -25.08 -30.94
N SER A 278 20.30 -23.99 -31.72
CA SER A 278 19.48 -23.88 -32.95
C SER A 278 20.00 -24.75 -34.10
N HIS A 279 21.29 -25.11 -34.08
CA HIS A 279 21.95 -25.90 -35.12
C HIS A 279 21.81 -27.42 -34.90
N SER A 280 21.01 -27.87 -33.92
CA SER A 280 20.83 -29.30 -33.60
C SER A 280 20.24 -30.12 -34.75
N GLY A 281 19.49 -29.51 -35.67
CA GLY A 281 18.89 -30.20 -36.81
C GLY A 281 19.80 -30.33 -38.04
N GLU A 282 20.89 -29.57 -38.09
CA GLU A 282 21.76 -29.48 -39.28
C GLU A 282 22.56 -30.77 -39.50
N ALA A 283 22.96 -31.46 -38.42
CA ALA A 283 23.66 -32.74 -38.51
C ALA A 283 22.79 -33.83 -39.18
N ALA A 284 21.50 -33.88 -38.85
CA ALA A 284 20.56 -34.82 -39.47
C ALA A 284 20.37 -34.52 -40.97
N GLN A 285 20.32 -33.23 -41.34
CA GLN A 285 20.24 -32.81 -42.73
C GLN A 285 21.51 -33.16 -43.52
N LEU A 286 22.70 -32.93 -42.95
CA LEU A 286 23.97 -33.31 -43.57
C LEU A 286 24.08 -34.83 -43.77
N LEU A 287 23.59 -35.62 -42.82
CA LEU A 287 23.55 -37.07 -42.95
C LEU A 287 22.61 -37.50 -44.08
N GLN A 288 21.40 -36.94 -44.15
CA GLN A 288 20.45 -37.23 -45.22
C GLN A 288 21.02 -36.88 -46.61
N ASP A 289 21.76 -35.77 -46.71
CA ASP A 289 22.44 -35.36 -47.94
C ASP A 289 23.58 -36.34 -48.32
N LEU A 290 24.34 -36.84 -47.35
CA LEU A 290 25.36 -37.87 -47.55
C LEU A 290 24.74 -39.19 -48.04
N GLU A 291 23.67 -39.64 -47.39
CA GLU A 291 22.90 -40.82 -47.79
C GLU A 291 22.34 -40.69 -49.20
N ALA A 292 21.85 -39.51 -49.60
CA ALA A 292 21.34 -39.28 -50.95
C ALA A 292 22.44 -39.41 -52.02
N VAL A 293 23.65 -38.90 -51.75
CA VAL A 293 24.78 -39.04 -52.68
C VAL A 293 25.28 -40.48 -52.73
N ALA A 294 25.38 -41.16 -51.59
CA ALA A 294 25.76 -42.58 -51.53
C ALA A 294 24.74 -43.47 -52.24
N LYS A 295 23.43 -43.22 -52.06
CA LYS A 295 22.35 -43.92 -52.76
C LYS A 295 22.44 -43.73 -54.28
N LYS A 296 22.90 -42.57 -54.75
CA LYS A 296 23.14 -42.37 -56.18
C LYS A 296 24.27 -43.27 -56.70
N ILE A 297 25.38 -43.36 -55.97
CA ILE A 297 26.50 -44.27 -56.33
C ILE A 297 26.03 -45.73 -56.33
N ASP A 298 25.19 -46.10 -55.36
CA ASP A 298 24.56 -47.42 -55.26
C ASP A 298 23.64 -47.73 -56.45
N THR A 299 22.76 -46.79 -56.83
CA THR A 299 21.92 -46.95 -58.03
C THR A 299 22.75 -47.05 -59.31
N ASP A 300 23.81 -46.24 -59.43
CA ASP A 300 24.70 -46.29 -60.59
C ASP A 300 25.44 -47.63 -60.68
N TYR A 301 25.81 -48.23 -59.55
CA TYR A 301 26.37 -49.59 -59.50
C TYR A 301 25.38 -50.64 -59.99
N HIS A 302 24.14 -50.61 -59.50
CA HIS A 302 23.08 -51.53 -59.95
C HIS A 302 22.79 -51.41 -61.44
N ILE A 303 22.77 -50.20 -61.99
CA ILE A 303 22.61 -49.97 -63.43
C ILE A 303 23.79 -50.56 -64.23
N VAL A 304 25.03 -50.42 -63.75
CA VAL A 304 26.23 -50.97 -64.41
C VAL A 304 26.29 -52.50 -64.34
N LEU A 305 25.65 -53.13 -63.33
CA LEU A 305 25.49 -54.59 -63.26
C LEU A 305 24.55 -55.13 -64.34
N GLU A 306 23.56 -54.35 -64.78
CA GLU A 306 22.58 -54.75 -65.80
C GLU A 306 23.12 -54.62 -67.24
N TYR A 307 24.26 -53.98 -67.44
CA TYR A 307 24.88 -53.81 -68.76
C TYR A 307 25.44 -55.11 -69.34
N SER A 308 25.19 -55.33 -70.62
CA SER A 308 25.87 -56.36 -71.42
C SER A 308 27.25 -55.90 -71.88
N ASP A 309 28.20 -56.84 -72.08
CA ASP A 309 29.58 -56.56 -72.49
C ASP A 309 29.67 -56.11 -73.95
N THR A 310 29.27 -54.86 -74.20
CA THR A 310 29.29 -54.21 -75.50
C THR A 310 30.01 -52.86 -75.40
N GLN A 311 30.75 -52.49 -76.45
CA GLN A 311 31.47 -51.21 -76.57
C GLN A 311 30.66 -49.96 -76.15
N PRO A 312 29.38 -49.77 -76.57
CA PRO A 312 28.60 -48.60 -76.14
C PRO A 312 28.34 -48.56 -74.62
N ASN A 313 28.11 -49.73 -73.99
CA ASN A 313 27.86 -49.81 -72.56
C ASN A 313 29.13 -49.54 -71.73
N VAL A 314 30.29 -49.96 -72.23
CA VAL A 314 31.60 -49.62 -71.61
C VAL A 314 31.86 -48.11 -71.65
N LEU A 315 31.54 -47.45 -72.77
CA LEU A 315 31.64 -45.98 -72.87
C LEU A 315 30.67 -45.26 -71.94
N GLN A 316 29.46 -45.78 -71.76
CA GLN A 316 28.48 -45.25 -70.81
C GLN A 316 28.94 -45.42 -69.36
N ALA A 317 29.47 -46.59 -68.99
CA ALA A 317 30.05 -46.83 -67.66
C ALA A 317 31.25 -45.90 -67.38
N SER A 318 32.09 -45.63 -68.39
CA SER A 318 33.19 -44.66 -68.27
C SER A 318 32.70 -43.23 -68.02
N ARG A 319 31.63 -42.78 -68.69
CA ARG A 319 31.06 -41.43 -68.48
C ARG A 319 30.42 -41.27 -67.10
N THR A 320 29.71 -42.29 -66.63
CA THR A 320 29.15 -42.28 -65.27
C THR A 320 30.27 -42.32 -64.22
N ALA A 321 31.38 -43.02 -64.49
CA ALA A 321 32.52 -43.08 -63.58
C ALA A 321 33.28 -41.74 -63.53
N GLU A 322 33.30 -40.98 -64.62
CA GLU A 322 33.79 -39.59 -64.65
C GLU A 322 32.93 -38.67 -63.79
N ASN A 323 31.60 -38.84 -63.81
CA ASN A 323 30.68 -38.11 -62.92
C ASN A 323 30.94 -38.42 -61.44
N HIS A 324 31.20 -39.70 -61.12
CA HIS A 324 31.61 -40.10 -59.77
C HIS A 324 32.88 -39.38 -59.32
N THR A 325 33.94 -39.40 -60.15
CA THR A 325 35.23 -38.78 -59.82
C THR A 325 35.17 -37.25 -59.74
N SER A 326 34.43 -36.60 -60.65
CA SER A 326 34.36 -35.14 -60.76
C SER A 326 33.36 -34.48 -59.79
N ARG A 327 32.28 -35.19 -59.40
CA ARG A 327 31.16 -34.59 -58.66
C ARG A 327 30.78 -35.35 -57.39
N LEU A 328 30.46 -36.65 -57.48
CA LEU A 328 29.87 -37.37 -56.34
C LEU A 328 30.90 -37.63 -55.22
N ILE A 329 32.10 -38.11 -55.58
CA ILE A 329 33.18 -38.38 -54.62
C ILE A 329 33.62 -37.08 -53.92
N PRO A 330 33.94 -35.97 -54.63
CA PRO A 330 34.25 -34.71 -53.97
C PRO A 330 33.12 -34.18 -53.08
N SER A 331 31.85 -34.35 -53.48
CA SER A 331 30.71 -33.95 -52.67
C SER A 331 30.58 -34.75 -51.38
N LEU A 332 30.79 -36.07 -51.41
CA LEU A 332 30.79 -36.91 -50.20
C LEU A 332 31.93 -36.51 -49.26
N LYS A 333 33.15 -36.34 -49.81
CA LYS A 333 34.30 -35.92 -49.01
C LYS A 333 34.05 -34.57 -48.33
N LYS A 334 33.51 -33.59 -49.06
CA LYS A 334 33.21 -32.25 -48.52
C LYS A 334 32.16 -32.31 -47.40
N ARG A 335 31.07 -33.05 -47.58
CA ARG A 335 30.01 -33.16 -46.57
C ARG A 335 30.47 -33.94 -45.34
N ALA A 336 31.32 -34.95 -45.50
CA ALA A 336 31.94 -35.66 -44.38
C ALA A 336 32.88 -34.75 -43.57
N THR A 337 33.63 -33.86 -44.23
CA THR A 337 34.44 -32.84 -43.51
C THR A 337 33.57 -31.79 -42.82
N GLU A 338 32.47 -31.37 -43.42
CA GLU A 338 31.49 -30.46 -42.78
C GLU A 338 30.89 -31.11 -41.51
N MET A 339 30.65 -32.43 -41.52
CA MET A 339 30.21 -33.18 -40.33
C MET A 339 31.28 -33.23 -39.23
N ASP A 340 32.55 -33.48 -39.57
CA ASP A 340 33.68 -33.46 -38.61
C ASP A 340 33.86 -32.08 -37.97
N ASP A 341 33.79 -31.02 -38.78
CA ASP A 341 33.85 -29.63 -38.31
C ASP A 341 32.71 -29.30 -37.35
N MET A 342 31.49 -29.78 -37.64
CA MET A 342 30.34 -29.64 -36.75
C MET A 342 30.56 -30.38 -35.43
N LEU A 343 31.04 -31.63 -35.46
CA LEU A 343 31.34 -32.39 -34.25
C LEU A 343 32.37 -31.68 -33.36
N HIS A 344 33.40 -31.08 -33.95
CA HIS A 344 34.37 -30.26 -33.23
C HIS A 344 33.73 -29.00 -32.64
N TYR A 345 32.95 -28.26 -33.42
CA TYR A 345 32.26 -27.05 -32.97
C TYR A 345 31.34 -27.36 -31.78
N VAL A 346 30.49 -28.38 -31.88
CA VAL A 346 29.53 -28.73 -30.83
C VAL A 346 30.24 -29.21 -29.57
N THR A 347 31.35 -29.96 -29.70
CA THR A 347 32.14 -30.35 -28.52
C THR A 347 32.77 -29.15 -27.82
N GLN A 348 33.27 -28.17 -28.58
CA GLN A 348 33.80 -26.91 -28.03
C GLN A 348 32.68 -26.09 -27.37
N ALA A 349 31.52 -25.96 -28.03
CA ALA A 349 30.37 -25.24 -27.49
C ALA A 349 29.88 -25.86 -26.19
N ARG A 350 29.77 -27.20 -26.15
CA ARG A 350 29.40 -27.95 -24.93
C ARG A 350 30.41 -27.73 -23.80
N ASN A 351 31.71 -27.76 -24.10
CA ASN A 351 32.75 -27.48 -23.09
C ASN A 351 32.70 -26.03 -22.60
N ALA A 352 32.42 -25.06 -23.48
CA ALA A 352 32.23 -23.67 -23.09
C ALA A 352 31.03 -23.51 -22.15
N ILE A 353 29.87 -24.08 -22.48
CA ILE A 353 28.68 -24.07 -21.61
C ILE A 353 28.95 -24.77 -20.27
N ALA A 354 29.69 -25.88 -20.29
CA ALA A 354 30.05 -26.60 -19.07
C ALA A 354 31.01 -25.80 -18.18
N SER A 355 31.89 -24.97 -18.77
CA SER A 355 32.73 -24.00 -18.05
C SER A 355 31.91 -22.84 -17.50
N ASP A 356 31.07 -22.22 -18.33
CA ASP A 356 30.18 -21.12 -17.93
C ASP A 356 29.29 -21.57 -16.75
N CYS A 357 28.76 -22.79 -16.78
CA CYS A 357 27.97 -23.38 -15.69
C CYS A 357 28.71 -23.37 -14.34
N ILE A 358 30.03 -23.63 -14.33
CA ILE A 358 30.84 -23.58 -13.10
C ILE A 358 30.89 -22.15 -12.56
N ASP A 359 31.07 -21.16 -13.44
CA ASP A 359 31.09 -19.75 -13.05
C ASP A 359 29.72 -19.28 -12.55
N PHE A 360 28.63 -19.70 -13.18
CA PHE A 360 27.28 -19.47 -12.65
C PHE A 360 27.10 -20.08 -11.26
N MET A 361 27.56 -21.32 -11.03
CA MET A 361 27.46 -21.97 -9.72
C MET A 361 28.24 -21.23 -8.63
N ARG A 362 29.38 -20.61 -8.98
CA ARG A 362 30.14 -19.73 -8.08
C ARG A 362 29.35 -18.47 -7.75
N SER A 363 28.84 -17.77 -8.76
CA SER A 363 28.01 -16.58 -8.57
C SER A 363 26.77 -16.86 -7.74
N ILE A 364 26.06 -17.98 -7.97
CA ILE A 364 24.92 -18.42 -7.16
C ILE A 364 25.34 -18.61 -5.69
N THR A 365 26.51 -19.18 -5.45
CA THR A 365 27.02 -19.40 -4.08
C THR A 365 27.37 -18.08 -3.40
N GLU A 366 27.97 -17.13 -4.12
CA GLU A 366 28.25 -15.78 -3.62
C GLU A 366 26.97 -15.03 -3.26
N ILE A 367 25.94 -15.07 -4.13
CA ILE A 367 24.65 -14.42 -3.87
C ILE A 367 23.94 -15.11 -2.70
N THR A 368 24.01 -16.44 -2.59
CA THR A 368 23.45 -17.19 -1.45
C THR A 368 24.12 -16.79 -0.13
N ALA A 369 25.42 -16.51 -0.14
CA ALA A 369 26.13 -15.98 1.03
C ALA A 369 25.69 -14.55 1.36
N LEU A 370 25.52 -13.68 0.38
CA LEU A 370 24.96 -12.33 0.56
C LEU A 370 23.54 -12.37 1.12
N HIS A 371 22.68 -13.24 0.59
CA HIS A 371 21.32 -13.46 1.08
C HIS A 371 21.32 -13.86 2.57
N SER A 372 22.21 -14.77 2.96
CA SER A 372 22.36 -15.16 4.37
C SER A 372 22.87 -14.00 5.25
N SER A 373 23.80 -13.18 4.73
CA SER A 373 24.28 -11.98 5.40
C SER A 373 23.17 -10.95 5.61
N VAL A 374 22.40 -10.62 4.57
CA VAL A 374 21.26 -9.69 4.62
C VAL A 374 20.23 -10.19 5.64
N LYS A 375 19.89 -11.49 5.60
CA LYS A 375 18.98 -12.11 6.57
C LYS A 375 19.45 -11.91 8.02
N ASN A 376 20.74 -12.14 8.27
CA ASN A 376 21.32 -11.98 9.60
C ASN A 376 21.34 -10.51 10.03
N GLN A 377 21.69 -9.58 9.14
CA GLN A 377 21.69 -8.15 9.43
C GLN A 377 20.28 -7.61 9.73
N ILE A 378 19.25 -8.06 9.00
CA ILE A 378 17.84 -7.76 9.31
C ILE A 378 17.49 -8.24 10.73
N SER A 379 17.87 -9.46 11.08
CA SER A 379 17.63 -10.01 12.43
C SER A 379 18.36 -9.21 13.51
N LEU A 380 19.60 -8.79 13.25
CA LEU A 380 20.41 -8.02 14.19
C LEU A 380 19.88 -6.60 14.40
N LEU A 381 19.39 -5.94 13.35
CA LEU A 381 18.76 -4.62 13.47
C LEU A 381 17.46 -4.66 14.26
N ASN A 382 16.64 -5.70 14.05
CA ASN A 382 15.42 -5.92 14.83
C ASN A 382 15.70 -6.21 16.33
N GLN A 383 16.88 -6.74 16.65
CA GLN A 383 17.28 -7.11 18.02
C GLN A 383 18.16 -6.06 18.71
N ALA A 384 18.40 -4.89 18.09
CA ALA A 384 19.27 -3.86 18.64
C ALA A 384 18.60 -3.10 19.82
N GLU A 385 18.27 -3.81 20.91
CA GLU A 385 17.60 -3.29 22.10
C GLU A 385 18.41 -2.17 22.79
N ASP A 386 19.74 -2.27 22.83
CA ASP A 386 20.60 -1.31 23.51
C ASP A 386 20.54 0.09 22.89
N ASP A 387 20.46 0.17 21.56
CA ASP A 387 20.34 1.44 20.85
C ASP A 387 18.93 2.03 21.08
N MET A 388 17.89 1.18 21.12
CA MET A 388 16.50 1.59 21.39
C MET A 388 16.33 2.20 22.78
N THR A 389 16.88 1.59 23.83
CA THR A 389 16.71 2.09 25.22
C THR A 389 17.27 3.51 25.43
N THR A 390 18.34 3.86 24.72
CA THR A 390 18.93 5.21 24.80
C THR A 390 17.98 6.24 24.19
N PHE A 391 17.42 5.94 23.01
CA PHE A 391 16.48 6.83 22.32
C PHE A 391 15.09 6.84 22.98
N ASP A 392 14.64 5.72 23.56
CA ASP A 392 13.39 5.66 24.34
C ASP A 392 13.44 6.63 25.53
N TYR A 393 14.58 6.70 26.22
CA TYR A 393 14.76 7.64 27.32
C TYR A 393 14.82 9.10 26.83
N LEU A 394 15.45 9.37 25.69
CA LEU A 394 15.43 10.72 25.08
C LEU A 394 14.02 11.12 24.63
N ARG A 395 13.25 10.18 24.07
CA ARG A 395 11.86 10.39 23.69
C ARG A 395 10.98 10.68 24.91
N LEU A 396 11.24 10.03 26.05
CA LEU A 396 10.59 10.35 27.31
C LEU A 396 10.85 11.80 27.74
N ILE A 397 12.09 12.30 27.60
CA ILE A 397 12.44 13.70 27.91
C ILE A 397 11.69 14.66 26.97
N HIS A 398 11.65 14.34 25.68
CA HIS A 398 10.90 15.12 24.68
C HIS A 398 9.39 15.19 24.99
N GLN A 399 8.77 14.06 25.33
CA GLN A 399 7.33 13.96 25.62
C GLN A 399 6.94 14.44 27.02
N LEU A 400 7.92 14.77 27.87
CA LEU A 400 7.71 15.12 29.28
C LEU A 400 6.71 16.27 29.50
N PRO A 401 6.72 17.37 28.71
CA PRO A 401 5.75 18.45 28.88
C PRO A 401 4.31 18.01 28.59
N TYR A 402 4.12 17.18 27.56
CA TYR A 402 2.82 16.61 27.21
C TYR A 402 2.32 15.67 28.31
N MET A 403 3.20 14.79 28.82
CA MET A 403 2.89 13.89 29.92
C MET A 403 2.41 14.66 31.15
N TYR A 404 3.15 15.67 31.59
CA TYR A 404 2.72 16.51 32.73
C TYR A 404 1.36 17.19 32.46
N ALA A 405 1.19 17.80 31.28
CA ALA A 405 -0.06 18.44 30.89
C ALA A 405 -1.25 17.47 30.92
N SER A 406 -1.07 16.22 30.50
CA SER A 406 -2.11 15.19 30.53
C SER A 406 -2.52 14.79 31.95
N PHE A 407 -1.56 14.73 32.88
CA PHE A 407 -1.86 14.46 34.30
C PHE A 407 -2.58 15.64 34.95
N VAL A 408 -2.17 16.87 34.65
CA VAL A 408 -2.85 18.08 35.15
C VAL A 408 -4.24 18.21 34.56
N SER A 409 -4.42 17.99 33.26
CA SER A 409 -5.74 18.05 32.62
C SER A 409 -6.67 17.01 33.21
N GLU A 410 -6.20 15.79 33.45
CA GLU A 410 -7.02 14.75 34.07
C GLU A 410 -7.33 15.06 35.54
N ALA A 411 -6.41 15.66 36.30
CA ALA A 411 -6.67 16.12 37.67
C ALA A 411 -7.77 17.20 37.72
N VAL A 412 -7.71 18.17 36.80
CA VAL A 412 -8.74 19.22 36.66
C VAL A 412 -10.08 18.58 36.28
N ARG A 413 -10.08 17.71 35.28
CA ARG A 413 -11.28 17.03 34.80
C ARG A 413 -11.96 16.21 35.90
N ARG A 414 -11.20 15.40 36.66
CA ARG A 414 -11.74 14.58 37.76
C ARG A 414 -12.38 15.44 38.84
N ARG A 415 -11.73 16.54 39.19
CA ARG A 415 -12.25 17.50 40.17
C ARG A 415 -13.55 18.15 39.68
N GLU A 416 -13.56 18.69 38.47
CA GLU A 416 -14.78 19.29 37.89
C GLU A 416 -15.92 18.28 37.80
N TRP A 417 -15.62 17.01 37.48
CA TRP A 417 -16.61 15.95 37.49
C TRP A 417 -17.15 15.64 38.89
N SER A 418 -16.26 15.55 39.89
CA SER A 418 -16.65 15.39 41.30
C SER A 418 -17.52 16.55 41.78
N ASP A 419 -17.11 17.79 41.53
CA ASP A 419 -17.83 19.00 41.92
C ASP A 419 -19.19 19.07 41.23
N LYS A 420 -19.27 18.65 39.96
CA LYS A 420 -20.52 18.50 39.24
C LYS A 420 -21.43 17.45 39.87
N ILE A 421 -20.95 16.23 40.15
CA ILE A 421 -21.78 15.21 40.81
C ILE A 421 -22.29 15.73 42.15
N LYS A 422 -21.43 16.36 42.95
CA LYS A 422 -21.79 16.92 44.27
C LYS A 422 -22.89 17.98 44.12
N THR A 423 -22.77 18.85 43.12
CA THR A 423 -23.76 19.90 42.83
C THR A 423 -25.08 19.33 42.30
N ASP A 424 -25.03 18.41 41.34
CA ASP A 424 -26.21 17.74 40.76
C ASP A 424 -26.93 16.90 41.82
N SER A 425 -26.20 16.21 42.69
CA SER A 425 -26.75 15.40 43.79
C SER A 425 -27.40 16.28 44.87
N SER A 426 -26.76 17.39 45.22
CA SER A 426 -27.34 18.40 46.13
C SER A 426 -28.63 18.99 45.55
N THR A 427 -28.63 19.32 44.25
CA THR A 427 -29.82 19.84 43.55
C THR A 427 -30.95 18.80 43.53
N LEU A 428 -30.63 17.55 43.22
CA LEU A 428 -31.59 16.43 43.28
C LEU A 428 -32.17 16.24 44.68
N ALA A 429 -31.32 16.24 45.71
CA ALA A 429 -31.76 16.12 47.11
C ALA A 429 -32.69 17.27 47.51
N ASN A 430 -32.35 18.51 47.13
CA ASN A 430 -33.18 19.69 47.40
C ASN A 430 -34.55 19.61 46.71
N GLU A 431 -34.61 19.22 45.43
CA GLU A 431 -35.87 19.09 44.70
C GLU A 431 -36.73 17.92 45.25
N MET A 432 -36.11 16.81 45.64
CA MET A 432 -36.82 15.70 46.30
C MET A 432 -37.37 16.12 47.67
N ALA A 433 -36.62 16.91 48.43
CA ALA A 433 -37.08 17.47 49.69
C ALA A 433 -38.29 18.41 49.46
N LEU A 434 -38.30 19.23 48.41
CA LEU A 434 -39.46 20.05 48.04
C LEU A 434 -40.69 19.20 47.71
N PHE A 435 -40.53 18.12 46.95
CA PHE A 435 -41.65 17.20 46.67
C PHE A 435 -42.14 16.47 47.92
N GLN A 436 -41.23 16.05 48.79
CA GLN A 436 -41.58 15.46 50.08
C GLN A 436 -42.40 16.45 50.92
N ASP A 437 -42.00 17.72 50.92
CA ASP A 437 -42.70 18.81 51.60
C ASP A 437 -44.08 19.08 51.00
N GLU A 438 -44.22 19.12 49.68
CA GLU A 438 -45.52 19.28 49.02
C GLU A 438 -46.44 18.09 49.29
N GLU A 439 -45.93 16.86 49.18
CA GLU A 439 -46.68 15.64 49.47
C GLU A 439 -47.10 15.58 50.93
N SER A 440 -46.22 15.99 51.86
CA SER A 440 -46.57 16.13 53.27
C SER A 440 -47.71 17.11 53.49
N LYS A 441 -47.73 18.23 52.74
CA LYS A 441 -48.80 19.23 52.82
C LYS A 441 -50.09 18.70 52.20
N ARG A 442 -50.02 17.97 51.07
CA ARG A 442 -51.19 17.34 50.42
C ARG A 442 -51.80 16.25 51.31
N ARG A 443 -50.98 15.37 51.89
CA ARG A 443 -51.44 14.35 52.86
C ARG A 443 -52.03 14.98 54.11
N ARG A 444 -51.40 16.01 54.68
CA ARG A 444 -51.97 16.75 55.82
C ARG A 444 -53.32 17.39 55.47
N LYS A 445 -53.46 17.99 54.28
CA LYS A 445 -54.74 18.56 53.82
C LYS A 445 -55.80 17.47 53.60
N TRP A 446 -55.45 16.36 52.95
CA TRP A 446 -56.35 15.23 52.72
C TRP A 446 -56.75 14.55 54.04
N HIS A 447 -55.80 14.36 54.96
CA HIS A 447 -56.07 13.79 56.27
C HIS A 447 -57.06 14.65 57.05
N LYS A 448 -56.88 15.98 57.07
CA LYS A 448 -57.85 16.92 57.66
C LYS A 448 -59.25 16.87 57.02
N MET A 449 -59.35 16.63 55.72
CA MET A 449 -60.63 16.65 55.01
C MET A 449 -61.38 15.31 54.98
N VAL A 450 -60.66 14.21 54.77
CA VAL A 450 -61.22 12.88 54.46
C VAL A 450 -60.62 11.81 55.36
N GLY A 451 -59.30 11.86 55.59
CA GLY A 451 -58.59 10.82 56.35
C GLY A 451 -58.94 10.79 57.84
N SER A 452 -59.38 11.91 58.44
CA SER A 452 -59.76 11.99 59.85
C SER A 452 -61.04 11.21 60.20
N MET A 453 -61.87 10.87 59.21
CA MET A 453 -63.13 10.14 59.42
C MET A 453 -63.01 8.63 59.19
N TYR A 454 -62.05 8.17 58.39
CA TYR A 454 -61.96 6.76 57.96
C TYR A 454 -60.52 6.24 57.75
N GLY A 455 -59.48 7.05 57.91
CA GLY A 455 -58.08 6.67 57.65
C GLY A 455 -57.32 6.27 58.92
N PRO A 456 -56.24 5.46 58.81
CA PRO A 456 -55.43 5.08 59.95
C PRO A 456 -54.70 6.29 60.56
N ASP A 457 -54.69 6.43 61.89
CA ASP A 457 -54.12 7.55 62.66
C ASP A 457 -52.62 7.85 62.40
N LYS A 458 -51.92 6.98 61.68
CA LYS A 458 -50.47 7.12 61.36
C LYS A 458 -50.18 7.38 59.88
N ALA A 459 -51.17 7.75 59.08
CA ALA A 459 -50.96 8.04 57.64
C ALA A 459 -50.00 9.21 57.35
N GLU A 460 -49.72 10.06 58.35
CA GLU A 460 -48.83 11.22 58.22
C GLU A 460 -47.32 10.87 58.24
N ALA A 461 -46.92 9.70 58.76
CA ALA A 461 -45.53 9.47 59.17
C ALA A 461 -44.59 8.86 58.10
N ASN A 462 -45.11 8.29 57.01
CA ASN A 462 -44.28 7.55 56.04
C ASN A 462 -44.30 8.19 54.65
N ILE A 463 -43.58 9.30 54.49
CA ILE A 463 -43.32 9.89 53.17
C ILE A 463 -41.96 9.39 52.71
N LEU A 464 -41.92 8.76 51.53
CA LEU A 464 -40.70 8.27 50.91
C LEU A 464 -39.70 9.44 50.75
N GLY A 465 -38.53 9.30 51.37
CA GLY A 465 -37.38 10.20 51.17
C GLY A 465 -36.34 9.56 50.26
N LEU A 466 -35.54 10.39 49.59
CA LEU A 466 -34.37 9.98 48.82
C LEU A 466 -33.10 10.48 49.53
N GLU A 467 -32.22 9.57 49.93
CA GLU A 467 -30.87 9.90 50.39
C GLU A 467 -29.87 9.56 49.29
N VAL A 468 -29.01 10.51 48.92
CA VAL A 468 -27.98 10.32 47.89
C VAL A 468 -26.61 10.22 48.57
N ASN A 469 -26.07 9.00 48.62
CA ASN A 469 -24.72 8.74 49.13
C ASN A 469 -23.74 8.60 47.97
N LEU A 470 -22.69 9.43 47.96
CA LEU A 470 -21.60 9.34 47.00
C LEU A 470 -20.49 8.45 47.57
N LEU A 471 -20.08 7.43 46.83
CA LEU A 471 -19.02 6.47 47.20
C LEU A 471 -17.88 6.56 46.18
N GLY A 472 -16.61 6.59 46.62
CA GLY A 472 -15.46 6.43 45.70
C GLY A 472 -14.21 7.31 45.88
N GLU A 473 -13.92 7.89 47.05
CA GLU A 473 -12.63 8.57 47.28
C GLU A 473 -11.55 7.56 47.69
N GLU A 474 -10.98 6.80 46.74
CA GLU A 474 -9.85 5.88 47.04
C GLU A 474 -8.47 6.42 46.64
N GLU A 475 -8.38 7.55 45.92
CA GLU A 475 -7.08 8.19 45.66
C GLU A 475 -7.21 9.72 45.61
N THR A 476 -6.59 10.43 46.55
CA THR A 476 -6.67 11.89 46.63
C THR A 476 -5.74 12.53 45.60
N TRP A 477 -6.26 12.79 44.41
CA TRP A 477 -5.56 13.53 43.35
C TRP A 477 -5.17 14.95 43.82
N PRO A 478 -4.04 15.51 43.34
CA PRO A 478 -3.67 16.90 43.63
C PRO A 478 -4.74 17.89 43.15
N ILE A 479 -4.99 18.92 43.95
CA ILE A 479 -5.94 19.99 43.60
C ILE A 479 -5.28 20.88 42.54
N MET A 480 -5.75 20.75 41.30
CA MET A 480 -5.33 21.58 40.17
C MET A 480 -6.52 22.39 39.63
N ALA A 481 -6.24 23.49 38.92
CA ALA A 481 -7.21 24.31 38.22
C ALA A 481 -6.81 24.49 36.74
N LYS A 482 -7.79 24.82 35.88
CA LYS A 482 -7.55 25.11 34.47
C LYS A 482 -6.47 26.20 34.26
N ARG A 483 -6.44 27.20 35.14
CA ARG A 483 -5.42 28.27 35.15
C ARG A 483 -4.01 27.71 35.26
N ASP A 484 -3.78 26.65 36.03
CA ASP A 484 -2.44 26.07 36.20
C ASP A 484 -1.93 25.46 34.88
N LEU A 485 -2.84 24.92 34.05
CA LEU A 485 -2.52 24.38 32.73
C LEU A 485 -2.33 25.49 31.68
N GLU A 486 -3.12 26.57 31.76
CA GLU A 486 -2.94 27.77 30.92
C GLU A 486 -1.61 28.47 31.23
N GLU A 487 -1.27 28.63 32.52
CA GLU A 487 0.03 29.14 32.95
C GLU A 487 1.16 28.23 32.45
N PHE A 488 1.02 26.91 32.56
CA PHE A 488 2.00 25.97 32.02
C PHE A 488 2.19 26.12 30.50
N LEU A 489 1.10 26.26 29.74
CA LEU A 489 1.14 26.49 28.30
C LEU A 489 1.85 27.82 27.96
N GLU A 490 1.59 28.90 28.71
CA GLU A 490 2.30 30.17 28.53
C GLU A 490 3.80 30.02 28.80
N HIS A 491 4.20 29.26 29.83
CA HIS A 491 5.61 29.01 30.12
C HIS A 491 6.27 28.21 28.99
N LEU A 492 5.59 27.21 28.41
CA LEU A 492 6.11 26.47 27.26
C LEU A 492 6.28 27.36 26.01
N GLN A 493 5.32 28.25 25.75
CA GLN A 493 5.41 29.20 24.63
C GLN A 493 6.54 30.22 24.81
N ARG A 494 6.75 30.72 26.03
CA ARG A 494 7.84 31.67 26.34
C ARG A 494 9.22 31.05 26.21
N GLN A 495 9.35 29.77 26.51
CA GLN A 495 10.61 29.02 26.44
C GLN A 495 10.87 28.43 25.04
N GLN A 496 10.03 28.74 24.05
CA GLN A 496 10.13 28.25 22.67
C GLN A 496 10.20 26.72 22.57
N ALA A 497 9.33 26.02 23.32
CA ALA A 497 9.16 24.59 23.12
C ALA A 497 8.66 24.28 21.69
N GLU A 498 8.82 23.03 21.26
CA GLU A 498 8.38 22.63 19.91
C GLU A 498 6.89 22.85 19.68
N VAL A 499 6.57 23.29 18.46
CA VAL A 499 5.19 23.62 18.04
C VAL A 499 4.26 22.42 18.20
N ASN A 500 4.72 21.21 17.90
CA ASN A 500 3.91 19.99 18.05
C ASN A 500 3.45 19.77 19.51
N ILE A 501 4.37 19.92 20.47
CA ILE A 501 4.07 19.77 21.89
C ILE A 501 3.13 20.88 22.36
N ILE A 502 3.38 22.13 21.93
CA ILE A 502 2.53 23.27 22.28
C ILE A 502 1.10 23.05 21.76
N ASP A 503 0.96 22.61 20.51
CA ASP A 503 -0.34 22.33 19.89
C ASP A 503 -1.06 21.19 20.60
N ASP A 504 -0.36 20.12 20.96
CA ASP A 504 -0.95 18.99 21.68
C ASP A 504 -1.38 19.36 23.11
N VAL A 505 -0.60 20.17 23.82
CA VAL A 505 -1.00 20.72 25.13
C VAL A 505 -2.17 21.70 24.97
N ALA A 506 -2.17 22.53 23.93
CA ALA A 506 -3.29 23.44 23.64
C ALA A 506 -4.58 22.68 23.33
N LYS A 507 -4.50 21.54 22.63
CA LYS A 507 -5.65 20.63 22.43
C LYS A 507 -6.19 20.14 23.78
N LEU A 508 -5.33 19.69 24.71
CA LEU A 508 -5.76 19.28 26.06
C LEU A 508 -6.47 20.40 26.83
N VAL A 509 -5.96 21.65 26.74
CA VAL A 509 -6.61 22.82 27.34
C VAL A 509 -7.99 23.09 26.72
N ASN A 510 -8.11 22.95 25.40
CA ASN A 510 -9.37 23.15 24.69
C ASN A 510 -10.39 22.04 25.00
N GLU A 511 -9.95 20.80 25.15
CA GLU A 511 -10.79 19.66 25.50
C GLU A 511 -11.43 19.80 26.89
N LEU A 512 -10.71 20.38 27.86
CA LEU A 512 -11.27 20.70 29.18
C LEU A 512 -12.48 21.64 29.10
N GLY A 513 -12.49 22.57 28.12
CA GLY A 513 -13.62 23.48 27.89
C GLY A 513 -14.77 22.87 27.08
N SER A 514 -14.65 21.63 26.59
CA SER A 514 -15.64 21.05 25.70
C SER A 514 -16.86 20.49 26.47
N PRO A 515 -18.10 20.86 26.09
CA PRO A 515 -19.28 20.37 26.78
C PRO A 515 -19.44 18.87 26.58
N THR A 516 -19.85 18.15 27.63
CA THR A 516 -20.04 16.70 27.58
C THR A 516 -20.99 16.28 26.46
N LYS A 517 -20.88 15.04 25.94
CA LYS A 517 -21.78 14.50 24.90
C LYS A 517 -23.27 14.60 25.27
N GLN A 518 -23.60 14.58 26.57
CA GLN A 518 -24.97 14.78 27.03
C GLN A 518 -25.37 16.25 27.06
N GLN A 519 -24.50 17.17 27.51
CA GLN A 519 -24.74 18.61 27.45
C GLN A 519 -24.88 19.10 26.00
N SER A 520 -24.01 18.65 25.09
CA SER A 520 -24.10 19.01 23.66
C SER A 520 -25.37 18.47 22.98
N LYS A 521 -25.86 17.27 23.36
CA LYS A 521 -27.17 16.76 22.90
C LYS A 521 -28.34 17.59 23.45
N ARG A 522 -28.28 18.03 24.72
CA ARG A 522 -29.30 18.90 25.34
C ARG A 522 -29.32 20.30 24.73
N LEU A 523 -28.15 20.92 24.47
CA LEU A 523 -28.00 22.21 23.79
C LEU A 523 -28.55 22.18 22.35
N LYS A 524 -28.30 21.08 21.62
CA LYS A 524 -28.85 20.89 20.25
C LYS A 524 -30.37 20.79 20.23
N ALA A 525 -31.02 20.31 21.29
CA ALA A 525 -32.48 20.22 21.37
C ALA A 525 -33.16 21.61 21.41
N PHE A 526 -32.47 22.65 21.91
CA PHE A 526 -33.02 24.01 21.97
C PHE A 526 -32.82 24.83 20.68
N LYS A 527 -31.84 24.46 19.83
CA LYS A 527 -31.46 25.25 18.65
C LYS A 527 -32.53 25.33 17.54
N ASN A 528 -33.51 24.43 17.57
CA ASN A 528 -34.59 24.37 16.57
C ASN A 528 -35.97 24.78 17.12
N GLY A 529 -36.05 25.38 18.31
CA GLY A 529 -37.32 25.86 18.88
C GLY A 529 -38.34 24.75 19.22
N SER A 530 -37.95 23.48 19.16
CA SER A 530 -38.81 22.35 19.50
C SER A 530 -38.36 21.68 20.79
N ILE A 531 -39.12 21.88 21.86
CA ILE A 531 -38.99 21.09 23.11
C ILE A 531 -39.66 19.75 22.85
N HIS A 532 -38.93 18.77 22.32
CA HIS A 532 -39.42 17.40 22.28
C HIS A 532 -39.25 16.72 23.65
N GLU A 533 -40.28 15.96 24.01
CA GLU A 533 -40.57 15.06 25.15
C GLU A 533 -39.37 14.37 25.84
N ALA A 534 -38.22 14.23 25.18
CA ALA A 534 -36.98 13.70 25.78
C ALA A 534 -36.40 14.57 26.91
N ALA A 535 -36.74 15.87 26.98
CA ALA A 535 -36.37 16.74 28.10
C ALA A 535 -37.28 16.54 29.33
N LEU A 536 -38.55 16.13 29.11
CA LEU A 536 -39.53 15.96 30.18
C LEU A 536 -39.44 14.57 30.85
N GLY A 537 -39.01 13.54 30.10
CA GLY A 537 -39.02 12.17 30.61
C GLY A 537 -37.77 11.70 31.39
N ARG A 538 -36.61 12.36 31.26
CA ARG A 538 -35.37 11.85 31.89
C ARG A 538 -34.55 12.84 32.73
N SER A 539 -34.85 14.14 32.75
CA SER A 539 -34.10 15.11 33.58
C SER A 539 -34.78 16.49 33.70
N GLY A 540 -36.12 16.57 33.68
CA GLY A 540 -36.81 17.85 33.94
C GLY A 540 -36.43 18.47 35.29
N LEU A 541 -35.97 17.66 36.23
CA LEU A 541 -35.52 18.06 37.56
C LEU A 541 -34.16 18.81 37.57
N MET A 542 -33.25 18.47 36.66
CA MET A 542 -31.88 19.03 36.66
C MET A 542 -31.71 20.24 35.74
N ILE A 543 -32.75 20.64 35.01
CA ILE A 543 -32.70 21.84 34.14
C ILE A 543 -32.66 23.13 35.00
N ARG A 544 -33.13 23.07 36.25
CA ARG A 544 -33.25 24.25 37.12
C ARG A 544 -31.94 24.66 37.83
N GLY A 545 -30.89 23.84 37.76
CA GLY A 545 -29.60 24.09 38.41
C GLY A 545 -28.38 24.15 37.49
N ASP A 546 -28.57 23.98 36.17
CA ASP A 546 -27.48 23.99 35.18
C ASP A 546 -27.21 25.46 34.74
N ASP A 547 -26.51 26.22 35.59
CA ASP A 547 -26.19 27.64 35.37
C ASP A 547 -25.46 27.90 34.03
N ASP A 548 -24.66 26.93 33.56
CA ASP A 548 -23.96 27.00 32.27
C ASP A 548 -24.93 26.88 31.08
N LEU A 549 -25.95 26.03 31.20
CA LEU A 549 -27.03 25.94 30.21
C LEU A 549 -27.85 27.25 30.20
N LEU A 550 -28.14 27.82 31.36
CA LEU A 550 -28.81 29.13 31.46
C LEU A 550 -27.98 30.25 30.84
N ARG A 551 -26.66 30.27 31.06
CA ARG A 551 -25.74 31.28 30.51
C ARG A 551 -25.63 31.17 28.98
N SER A 552 -25.51 29.96 28.45
CA SER A 552 -25.49 29.73 27.00
C SER A 552 -26.81 30.13 26.32
N LEU A 553 -27.96 29.87 26.95
CA LEU A 553 -29.26 30.32 26.48
C LEU A 553 -29.42 31.85 26.53
N GLN A 554 -28.87 32.51 27.56
CA GLN A 554 -28.83 33.97 27.64
C GLN A 554 -27.95 34.58 26.54
N ASP A 555 -26.79 33.99 26.26
CA ASP A 555 -25.91 34.44 25.18
C ASP A 555 -26.58 34.28 23.81
N ASP A 556 -27.25 33.15 23.55
CA ASP A 556 -27.95 32.93 22.28
C ASP A 556 -29.19 33.84 22.14
N LYS A 557 -29.90 34.12 23.25
CA LYS A 557 -30.95 35.16 23.28
C LYS A 557 -30.37 36.52 22.89
N SER A 558 -29.23 36.92 23.47
CA SER A 558 -28.60 38.21 23.14
C SER A 558 -28.18 38.32 21.67
N LYS A 559 -27.67 37.23 21.08
CA LYS A 559 -27.32 37.16 19.65
C LYS A 559 -28.55 37.27 18.75
N LEU A 560 -29.66 36.62 19.11
CA LEU A 560 -30.92 36.72 18.38
C LEU A 560 -31.51 38.13 18.48
N GLU A 561 -31.46 38.76 19.66
CA GLU A 561 -31.87 40.15 19.86
C GLU A 561 -31.03 41.11 19.02
N ASN A 562 -29.71 40.90 18.91
CA ASN A 562 -28.85 41.72 18.05
C ASN A 562 -29.17 41.54 16.55
N LYS A 563 -29.46 40.31 16.11
CA LYS A 563 -29.92 40.03 14.75
C LYS A 563 -31.26 40.69 14.47
N LEU A 564 -32.19 40.63 15.43
CA LEU A 564 -33.49 41.28 15.35
C LEU A 564 -33.34 42.80 15.25
N LYS A 565 -32.54 43.44 16.12
CA LYS A 565 -32.23 44.88 16.04
C LYS A 565 -31.60 45.27 14.71
N THR A 566 -30.70 44.44 14.17
CA THR A 566 -30.08 44.69 12.87
C THR A 566 -31.11 44.58 11.74
N ALA A 567 -31.97 43.57 11.79
CA ALA A 567 -33.07 43.39 10.85
C ALA A 567 -34.09 44.55 10.94
N GLU A 568 -34.49 44.95 12.14
CA GLU A 568 -35.35 46.11 12.40
C GLU A 568 -34.72 47.42 11.87
N SER A 569 -33.41 47.61 12.05
CA SER A 569 -32.70 48.79 11.51
C SER A 569 -32.64 48.78 9.97
N ARG A 570 -32.57 47.58 9.37
CA ARG A 570 -32.58 47.40 7.92
C ARG A 570 -33.98 47.61 7.36
N VAL A 571 -35.00 47.12 8.05
CA VAL A 571 -36.42 47.39 7.74
C VAL A 571 -36.69 48.89 7.83
N ARG A 572 -36.29 49.57 8.91
CA ARG A 572 -36.42 51.05 9.01
C ARG A 572 -35.71 51.78 7.88
N ARG A 573 -34.51 51.35 7.46
CA ARG A 573 -33.82 51.96 6.29
C ARG A 573 -34.56 51.71 4.99
N LEU A 574 -35.16 50.53 4.82
CA LEU A 574 -35.97 50.21 3.65
C LEU A 574 -37.28 51.00 3.65
N GLU A 575 -37.92 51.17 4.82
CA GLU A 575 -39.08 52.02 5.02
C GLU A 575 -38.74 53.50 4.75
N ASP A 576 -37.61 54.01 5.23
CA ASP A 576 -37.16 55.38 4.94
C ASP A 576 -36.88 55.60 3.44
N LEU A 577 -36.27 54.62 2.76
CA LEU A 577 -36.07 54.66 1.31
C LEU A 577 -37.39 54.62 0.57
N LEU A 578 -38.33 53.79 1.01
CA LEU A 578 -39.69 53.72 0.46
C LEU A 578 -40.44 55.04 0.68
N HIS A 579 -40.36 55.63 1.87
CA HIS A 579 -40.97 56.92 2.19
C HIS A 579 -40.34 58.06 1.39
N ARG A 580 -39.03 58.04 1.15
CA ARG A 580 -38.36 59.01 0.26
C ARG A 580 -38.73 58.83 -1.21
N GLN A 581 -38.84 57.58 -1.69
CA GLN A 581 -39.23 57.27 -3.06
C GLN A 581 -40.70 57.61 -3.31
N SER A 582 -41.58 57.34 -2.34
CA SER A 582 -43.01 57.66 -2.41
C SER A 582 -43.30 59.15 -2.23
N ALA A 583 -42.48 59.89 -1.49
CA ALA A 583 -42.55 61.36 -1.39
C ALA A 583 -42.02 62.09 -2.64
N ALA A 584 -41.11 61.49 -3.42
CA ALA A 584 -40.54 62.11 -4.61
C ALA A 584 -41.46 62.06 -5.86
N SER A 585 -42.56 61.31 -5.83
CA SER A 585 -43.42 61.06 -7.00
C SER A 585 -44.81 61.72 -6.96
N ARG A 586 -45.00 62.86 -6.27
CA ARG A 586 -46.21 63.71 -6.41
C ARG A 586 -45.95 65.21 -6.20
N PRO A 587 -46.21 66.09 -7.18
CA PRO A 587 -46.38 67.53 -6.96
C PRO A 587 -47.83 67.86 -6.57
N GLY A 588 -47.98 68.59 -5.46
CA GLY A 588 -48.99 69.60 -5.16
C GLY A 588 -50.48 69.37 -5.49
N ILE A 589 -51.30 69.22 -4.45
CA ILE A 589 -52.53 70.00 -4.20
C ILE A 589 -52.85 69.86 -2.71
N GLY A 590 -52.92 70.99 -2.02
CA GLY A 590 -53.18 71.05 -0.59
C GLY A 590 -54.66 71.02 -0.24
N GLY A 591 -54.91 70.89 1.08
CA GLY A 591 -56.05 71.54 1.72
C GLY A 591 -57.14 70.64 2.30
N LEU A 592 -57.07 70.47 3.62
CA LEU A 592 -58.11 70.97 4.54
C LEU A 592 -59.38 70.13 4.80
N PHE A 593 -59.27 69.09 5.64
CA PHE A 593 -60.20 68.69 6.75
C PHE A 593 -59.38 67.66 7.58
N GLY A 594 -59.22 67.65 8.90
CA GLY A 594 -59.91 68.27 10.01
C GLY A 594 -59.99 67.23 11.15
N HIS A 595 -59.14 67.37 12.16
CA HIS A 595 -59.20 66.86 13.56
C HIS A 595 -59.22 65.36 13.95
N GLU A 596 -58.22 65.02 14.78
CA GLU A 596 -58.22 64.33 16.09
C GLU A 596 -59.37 63.37 16.49
N ARG A 597 -59.03 62.13 16.88
CA ARG A 597 -58.99 61.65 18.29
C ARG A 597 -58.83 60.12 18.45
N ASN A 598 -57.98 59.78 19.41
CA ASN A 598 -57.79 58.59 20.25
C ASN A 598 -58.64 57.30 20.16
N ASP A 599 -57.87 56.22 20.35
CA ASP A 599 -58.02 55.06 21.25
C ASP A 599 -59.06 53.95 21.02
N SER A 600 -58.48 52.79 20.67
CA SER A 600 -58.60 51.47 21.33
C SER A 600 -59.98 50.93 21.73
N SER A 601 -60.38 49.81 21.12
CA SER A 601 -60.49 48.50 21.79
C SER A 601 -61.22 47.45 20.94
N ASN A 602 -60.65 46.24 20.93
CA ASN A 602 -61.25 44.90 20.90
C ASN A 602 -62.67 44.69 20.34
N SER A 603 -62.87 43.62 19.56
CA SER A 603 -63.33 42.33 20.12
C SER A 603 -63.61 41.25 19.05
N ILE A 604 -63.58 39.98 19.52
CA ILE A 604 -64.35 38.79 19.07
C ILE A 604 -63.87 38.12 17.76
N LYS A 605 -63.21 36.94 17.83
CA LYS A 605 -63.78 35.55 17.78
C LYS A 605 -64.65 35.34 16.50
N SER A 606 -64.55 34.29 15.70
CA SER A 606 -64.33 32.85 15.94
C SER A 606 -64.39 32.06 14.62
N ASN A 607 -63.91 30.80 14.67
CA ASN A 607 -64.31 29.60 13.90
C ASN A 607 -63.68 29.31 12.51
N ALA A 608 -62.73 28.35 12.51
CA ALA A 608 -62.76 26.97 11.94
C ALA A 608 -63.44 26.71 10.56
N PRO A 609 -63.03 25.69 9.75
CA PRO A 609 -62.38 24.40 10.11
C PRO A 609 -61.06 24.09 9.34
N LEU A 610 -60.11 23.26 9.81
CA LEU A 610 -60.07 21.85 10.27
C LEU A 610 -60.11 20.79 9.13
N ASP A 611 -59.00 20.05 9.01
CA ASP A 611 -58.81 18.61 8.72
C ASP A 611 -57.73 18.33 7.65
N ASP A 612 -57.17 17.12 7.61
CA ASP A 612 -56.22 16.47 8.51
C ASP A 612 -55.44 15.49 7.62
N ASN A 613 -54.21 15.16 8.02
CA ASN A 613 -53.49 13.92 7.70
C ASN A 613 -53.09 13.49 6.25
N ARG A 614 -51.79 13.16 6.16
CA ARG A 614 -51.10 12.09 5.38
C ARG A 614 -50.41 12.41 4.03
N ARG A 615 -49.08 12.18 4.06
CA ARG A 615 -48.19 11.58 3.02
C ARG A 615 -47.86 12.49 1.83
N SER A 616 -46.59 12.87 1.68
CA SER A 616 -45.53 12.16 0.93
C SER A 616 -45.54 12.52 -0.56
N THR A 617 -44.34 12.83 -1.08
CA THR A 617 -43.95 12.96 -2.51
C THR A 617 -44.63 14.07 -3.33
N GLY A 618 -43.90 15.15 -3.62
CA GLY A 618 -44.35 16.19 -4.58
C GLY A 618 -43.44 17.41 -4.76
N SER A 619 -42.41 17.61 -3.93
CA SER A 619 -41.60 18.85 -3.97
C SER A 619 -40.52 18.91 -5.07
N SER A 620 -40.26 17.81 -5.80
CA SER A 620 -39.20 17.79 -6.82
C SER A 620 -39.67 18.33 -8.18
N GLU A 621 -40.96 18.22 -8.49
CA GLU A 621 -41.51 18.59 -9.80
C GLU A 621 -41.74 20.10 -9.92
N ALA A 622 -42.14 20.76 -8.82
CA ALA A 622 -42.27 22.22 -8.75
C ALA A 622 -40.93 22.96 -8.89
N LEU A 623 -39.82 22.34 -8.46
CA LEU A 623 -38.47 22.87 -8.63
C LEU A 623 -37.96 22.71 -10.07
N LEU A 624 -38.25 21.57 -10.70
CA LEU A 624 -37.91 21.34 -12.11
C LEU A 624 -38.71 22.26 -13.06
N GLN A 625 -39.98 22.53 -12.76
CA GLN A 625 -40.79 23.50 -13.52
C GLN A 625 -40.25 24.94 -13.39
N ARG A 626 -39.68 25.29 -12.23
CA ARG A 626 -39.07 26.60 -12.00
C ARG A 626 -37.73 26.76 -12.72
N ILE A 627 -36.93 25.69 -12.80
CA ILE A 627 -35.66 25.67 -13.54
C ILE A 627 -35.94 25.76 -15.04
N GLN A 628 -36.91 25.02 -15.55
CA GLN A 628 -37.29 25.06 -16.96
C GLN A 628 -37.89 26.41 -17.37
N GLN A 629 -38.66 27.07 -16.49
CA GLN A 629 -39.13 28.46 -16.70
C GLN A 629 -37.97 29.46 -16.81
N LEU A 630 -36.96 29.33 -15.94
CA LEU A 630 -35.79 30.20 -15.93
C LEU A 630 -34.87 29.96 -17.15
N GLU A 631 -34.77 28.72 -17.63
CA GLU A 631 -34.05 28.38 -18.86
C GLU A 631 -34.76 28.93 -20.11
N THR A 632 -36.09 28.90 -20.16
CA THR A 632 -36.85 29.58 -21.23
C THR A 632 -36.77 31.10 -21.17
N GLU A 633 -36.71 31.71 -19.98
CA GLU A 633 -36.51 33.17 -19.82
C GLU A 633 -35.08 33.62 -20.19
N LEU A 634 -34.08 32.75 -20.02
CA LEU A 634 -32.69 33.03 -20.39
C LEU A 634 -32.48 32.90 -21.92
N ASN A 635 -33.15 31.94 -22.56
CA ASN A 635 -33.10 31.75 -24.02
C ASN A 635 -34.00 32.71 -24.82
N SER A 636 -34.91 33.45 -24.17
CA SER A 636 -35.84 34.39 -24.83
C SER A 636 -35.46 35.86 -24.70
N ARG A 637 -34.23 36.20 -24.27
CA ARG A 637 -33.70 37.57 -24.36
C ARG A 637 -32.89 37.73 -25.66
N PRO A 638 -33.42 38.41 -26.69
CA PRO A 638 -32.59 38.83 -27.81
C PRO A 638 -31.60 39.89 -27.30
N SER A 639 -30.34 39.72 -27.70
CA SER A 639 -29.22 40.65 -27.51
C SER A 639 -29.36 41.97 -28.29
N SER A 640 -30.56 42.57 -28.32
CA SER A 640 -30.92 43.73 -29.13
C SER A 640 -30.86 45.08 -28.37
N ASP A 641 -31.05 45.09 -27.04
CA ASP A 641 -31.17 46.35 -26.29
C ASP A 641 -29.81 47.04 -26.02
N ASN A 642 -28.70 46.30 -26.07
CA ASN A 642 -27.36 46.89 -26.00
C ASN A 642 -26.92 47.49 -27.34
N SER A 643 -27.53 47.08 -28.46
CA SER A 643 -27.22 47.56 -29.81
C SER A 643 -27.76 48.96 -30.07
N GLU A 644 -28.99 49.26 -29.63
CA GLU A 644 -29.58 50.60 -29.81
C GLU A 644 -28.93 51.66 -28.90
N ALA A 645 -28.54 51.29 -27.68
CA ALA A 645 -27.82 52.19 -26.78
C ALA A 645 -26.41 52.53 -27.30
N LEU A 646 -25.72 51.56 -27.93
CA LEU A 646 -24.44 51.79 -28.63
C LEU A 646 -24.64 52.62 -29.91
N ALA A 647 -25.70 52.39 -30.68
CA ALA A 647 -26.00 53.16 -31.89
C ALA A 647 -26.32 54.64 -31.59
N GLN A 648 -27.00 54.93 -30.47
CA GLN A 648 -27.24 56.30 -30.02
C GLN A 648 -25.96 56.98 -29.52
N ARG A 649 -25.06 56.24 -28.85
CA ARG A 649 -23.74 56.73 -28.43
C ARG A 649 -22.81 57.02 -29.60
N ILE A 650 -22.86 56.19 -30.65
CA ILE A 650 -22.10 56.39 -31.90
C ILE A 650 -22.59 57.64 -32.63
N ARG A 651 -23.90 57.86 -32.76
CA ARG A 651 -24.46 59.10 -33.35
C ARG A 651 -24.12 60.36 -32.54
N GLN A 652 -24.04 60.26 -31.21
CA GLN A 652 -23.58 61.37 -30.36
C GLN A 652 -22.11 61.71 -30.62
N LEU A 653 -21.24 60.70 -30.76
CA LEU A 653 -19.82 60.87 -31.06
C LEU A 653 -19.57 61.37 -32.50
N GLU A 654 -20.38 60.97 -33.49
CA GLU A 654 -20.33 61.49 -34.86
C GLU A 654 -20.68 62.98 -34.94
N ASN A 655 -21.65 63.43 -34.12
CA ASN A 655 -22.01 64.84 -34.04
C ASN A 655 -20.96 65.69 -33.29
N GLU A 656 -20.26 65.11 -32.30
CA GLU A 656 -19.13 65.77 -31.61
C GLU A 656 -17.86 65.84 -32.48
N LEU A 657 -17.69 64.93 -33.45
CA LEU A 657 -16.55 64.91 -34.37
C LEU A 657 -16.65 65.97 -35.48
N ASN A 658 -17.85 66.48 -35.77
CA ASN A 658 -18.09 67.40 -36.89
C ASN A 658 -17.82 68.89 -36.54
N ASP A 659 -17.42 69.17 -35.30
CA ASP A 659 -17.34 70.53 -34.76
C ASP A 659 -15.97 70.82 -34.09
N ARG A 660 -14.87 70.85 -34.86
CA ARG A 660 -13.73 71.80 -34.67
C ARG A 660 -12.60 71.68 -35.72
N PRO A 661 -11.83 72.76 -35.96
CA PRO A 661 -10.87 72.86 -37.06
C PRO A 661 -9.43 72.40 -36.72
N ALA A 662 -8.71 72.02 -37.78
CA ALA A 662 -7.26 72.13 -38.02
C ALA A 662 -6.24 71.17 -37.33
N PRO A 663 -5.08 70.90 -37.99
CA PRO A 663 -4.39 69.61 -37.94
C PRO A 663 -3.23 69.59 -36.93
N GLY A 664 -3.45 68.90 -35.81
CA GLY A 664 -2.40 68.55 -34.84
C GLY A 664 -2.76 67.37 -33.92
N HIS A 665 -3.97 66.84 -34.05
CA HIS A 665 -4.54 65.81 -33.17
C HIS A 665 -4.42 64.37 -33.70
N LEU A 666 -4.14 64.18 -35.00
CA LEU A 666 -4.11 62.83 -35.61
C LEU A 666 -3.00 61.93 -35.05
N GLU A 667 -1.83 62.49 -34.74
CA GLU A 667 -0.72 61.73 -34.14
C GLU A 667 -1.04 61.34 -32.69
N ALA A 668 -1.65 62.24 -31.92
CA ALA A 668 -2.07 61.96 -30.55
C ALA A 668 -3.20 60.90 -30.49
N HIS A 669 -4.15 60.93 -31.43
CA HIS A 669 -5.17 59.90 -31.54
C HIS A 669 -4.60 58.55 -31.99
N SER A 670 -3.63 58.54 -32.93
CA SER A 670 -2.95 57.32 -33.35
C SER A 670 -2.18 56.67 -32.21
N GLN A 671 -1.45 57.46 -31.41
CA GLN A 671 -0.78 56.96 -30.20
C GLN A 671 -1.76 56.42 -29.16
N ARG A 672 -2.91 57.09 -28.97
CA ARG A 672 -3.94 56.62 -28.04
C ARG A 672 -4.61 55.33 -28.50
N ILE A 673 -4.81 55.17 -29.80
CA ILE A 673 -5.34 53.93 -30.41
C ILE A 673 -4.35 52.79 -30.19
N GLN A 674 -3.05 52.99 -30.47
CA GLN A 674 -2.03 51.97 -30.21
C GLN A 674 -1.95 51.58 -28.73
N GLN A 675 -2.08 52.55 -27.82
CA GLN A 675 -2.10 52.28 -26.39
C GLN A 675 -3.33 51.46 -25.98
N LEU A 676 -4.52 51.80 -26.48
CA LEU A 676 -5.75 51.03 -26.21
C LEU A 676 -5.73 49.64 -26.84
N GLU A 677 -5.12 49.48 -28.02
CA GLU A 677 -4.91 48.16 -28.64
C GLU A 677 -3.98 47.30 -27.79
N SER A 678 -2.92 47.89 -27.23
CA SER A 678 -2.00 47.19 -26.33
C SER A 678 -2.67 46.76 -25.01
N GLU A 679 -3.50 47.63 -24.43
CA GLU A 679 -4.28 47.33 -23.22
C GLU A 679 -5.35 46.26 -23.49
N LEU A 680 -6.03 46.31 -24.64
CA LEU A 680 -7.02 45.31 -25.04
C LEU A 680 -6.36 43.93 -25.26
N ASN A 681 -5.17 43.90 -25.84
CA ASN A 681 -4.45 42.64 -26.06
C ASN A 681 -3.97 42.04 -24.72
N ALA A 682 -3.48 42.88 -23.80
CA ALA A 682 -3.12 42.46 -22.45
C ALA A 682 -4.33 41.92 -21.66
N GLU A 683 -5.50 42.54 -21.80
CA GLU A 683 -6.71 42.07 -21.11
C GLU A 683 -7.27 40.78 -21.71
N LYS A 684 -7.17 40.60 -23.04
CA LYS A 684 -7.48 39.33 -23.71
C LYS A 684 -6.57 38.20 -23.23
N GLU A 685 -5.28 38.47 -23.06
CA GLU A 685 -4.34 37.51 -22.50
C GLU A 685 -4.71 37.13 -21.06
N LYS A 686 -5.04 38.11 -20.20
CA LYS A 686 -5.52 37.84 -18.83
C LYS A 686 -6.82 37.03 -18.80
N CYS A 687 -7.80 37.38 -19.63
CA CYS A 687 -9.04 36.61 -19.73
C CYS A 687 -8.76 35.16 -20.17
N SER A 688 -7.88 34.95 -21.14
CA SER A 688 -7.47 33.60 -21.56
C SER A 688 -6.75 32.83 -20.45
N ALA A 689 -5.97 33.52 -19.62
CA ALA A 689 -5.30 32.91 -18.47
C ALA A 689 -6.32 32.50 -17.40
N PHE A 690 -7.28 33.36 -17.08
CA PHE A 690 -8.37 33.05 -16.15
C PHE A 690 -9.25 31.89 -16.63
N GLU A 691 -9.54 31.81 -17.93
CA GLU A 691 -10.31 30.70 -18.51
C GLU A 691 -9.56 29.36 -18.40
N ARG A 692 -8.24 29.36 -18.63
CA ARG A 692 -7.40 28.18 -18.38
C ARG A 692 -7.37 27.79 -16.90
N ASP A 693 -7.20 28.75 -15.99
CA ASP A 693 -7.20 28.49 -14.55
C ASP A 693 -8.54 27.94 -14.04
N LEU A 694 -9.66 28.43 -14.58
CA LEU A 694 -10.99 27.89 -14.27
C LEU A 694 -11.17 26.46 -14.78
N SER A 695 -10.69 26.17 -15.99
CA SER A 695 -10.70 24.80 -16.54
C SER A 695 -9.89 23.85 -15.67
N VAL A 696 -8.67 24.24 -15.26
CA VAL A 696 -7.82 23.45 -14.36
C VAL A 696 -8.47 23.25 -12.98
N ARG A 697 -9.16 24.26 -12.44
CA ARG A 697 -9.90 24.09 -11.17
C ARG A 697 -11.11 23.18 -11.32
N ALA A 698 -11.81 23.22 -12.46
CA ALA A 698 -12.94 22.33 -12.72
C ALA A 698 -12.48 20.87 -12.79
N THR A 699 -11.40 20.57 -13.51
CA THR A 699 -10.85 19.21 -13.56
C THR A 699 -10.34 18.74 -12.19
N ALA A 700 -9.68 19.61 -11.43
CA ALA A 700 -9.25 19.29 -10.07
C ALA A 700 -10.43 18.99 -9.12
N HIS A 701 -11.55 19.70 -9.28
CA HIS A 701 -12.76 19.44 -8.51
C HIS A 701 -13.39 18.09 -8.87
N ASP A 702 -13.44 17.75 -10.16
CA ASP A 702 -13.95 16.45 -10.63
C ASP A 702 -13.07 15.29 -10.16
N ASP A 703 -11.75 15.44 -10.16
CA ASP A 703 -10.81 14.47 -9.60
C ASP A 703 -11.03 14.25 -8.09
N VAL A 704 -11.20 15.34 -7.32
CA VAL A 704 -11.49 15.25 -5.87
C VAL A 704 -12.83 14.56 -5.62
N LYS A 705 -13.84 14.84 -6.45
CA LYS A 705 -15.14 14.18 -6.37
C LYS A 705 -15.02 12.68 -6.66
N GLY A 706 -14.27 12.29 -7.69
CA GLY A 706 -13.99 10.88 -7.99
C GLY A 706 -13.31 10.16 -6.82
N ARG A 707 -12.27 10.75 -6.23
CA ARG A 707 -11.60 10.18 -5.04
C ARG A 707 -12.54 10.05 -3.84
N MET A 708 -13.47 10.99 -3.66
CA MET A 708 -14.45 10.93 -2.58
C MET A 708 -15.48 9.81 -2.81
N GLU A 709 -15.89 9.57 -4.05
CA GLU A 709 -16.79 8.47 -4.43
C GLU A 709 -16.11 7.10 -4.23
N GLU A 710 -14.83 6.97 -4.62
CA GLU A 710 -14.01 5.77 -4.36
C GLU A 710 -13.82 5.52 -2.85
N ALA A 711 -13.52 6.56 -2.08
CA ALA A 711 -13.41 6.47 -0.61
C ALA A 711 -14.73 6.05 0.05
N ASN A 712 -15.86 6.50 -0.48
CA ASN A 712 -17.17 6.07 0.00
C ASN A 712 -17.50 4.63 -0.40
N SER A 713 -17.11 4.18 -1.60
CA SER A 713 -17.27 2.78 -2.03
C SER A 713 -16.44 1.83 -1.17
N THR A 714 -15.16 2.13 -0.98
CA THR A 714 -14.26 1.33 -0.13
C THR A 714 -14.74 1.28 1.32
N LYS A 715 -15.22 2.40 1.86
CA LYS A 715 -15.84 2.42 3.21
C LYS A 715 -17.07 1.51 3.28
N LYS A 716 -17.90 1.49 2.24
CA LYS A 716 -19.08 0.62 2.19
C LYS A 716 -18.68 -0.85 2.18
N GLU A 717 -17.70 -1.23 1.36
CA GLU A 717 -17.17 -2.60 1.31
C GLU A 717 -16.54 -3.04 2.64
N LEU A 718 -15.78 -2.15 3.30
CA LEU A 718 -15.22 -2.43 4.62
C LEU A 718 -16.31 -2.62 5.69
N LEU A 719 -17.38 -1.82 5.66
CA LEU A 719 -18.51 -1.99 6.57
C LEU A 719 -19.23 -3.32 6.34
N GLU A 720 -19.49 -3.68 5.08
CA GLU A 720 -20.10 -4.97 4.74
C GLU A 720 -19.23 -6.16 5.19
N ASN A 721 -17.90 -6.04 5.06
CA ASN A 721 -16.95 -7.05 5.54
C ASN A 721 -16.96 -7.14 7.08
N MET A 722 -16.95 -6.01 7.79
CA MET A 722 -17.07 -6.01 9.25
C MET A 722 -18.40 -6.61 9.74
N GLU A 723 -19.51 -6.34 9.05
CA GLU A 723 -20.81 -6.94 9.35
C GLU A 723 -20.85 -8.45 9.09
N ALA A 724 -20.14 -8.94 8.06
CA ALA A 724 -19.98 -10.36 7.80
C ALA A 724 -19.15 -11.03 8.91
N LEU A 725 -18.02 -10.44 9.28
CA LEU A 725 -17.16 -10.93 10.37
C LEU A 725 -17.90 -10.97 11.72
N GLN A 726 -18.70 -9.95 12.03
CA GLN A 726 -19.53 -9.95 13.23
C GLN A 726 -20.57 -11.07 13.23
N ARG A 727 -21.17 -11.38 12.08
CA ARG A 727 -22.10 -12.51 11.95
C ARG A 727 -21.39 -13.85 12.18
N GLU A 728 -20.22 -14.04 11.58
CA GLU A 728 -19.42 -15.25 11.77
C GLU A 728 -19.04 -15.45 13.24
N PHE A 729 -18.56 -14.41 13.94
CA PHE A 729 -18.24 -14.51 15.37
C PHE A 729 -19.46 -14.83 16.25
N VAL A 730 -20.64 -14.31 15.91
CA VAL A 730 -21.87 -14.62 16.64
C VAL A 730 -22.29 -16.08 16.40
N GLU A 731 -22.10 -16.60 15.19
CA GLU A 731 -22.37 -18.00 14.85
C GLU A 731 -21.39 -18.95 15.53
N GLU A 732 -20.08 -18.65 15.50
CA GLU A 732 -19.05 -19.41 16.20
C GLU A 732 -19.31 -19.42 17.71
N ARG A 733 -19.64 -18.27 18.30
CA ARG A 733 -19.97 -18.18 19.73
C ARG A 733 -21.18 -19.05 20.08
N LYS A 734 -22.24 -19.04 19.26
CA LYS A 734 -23.41 -19.91 19.47
C LYS A 734 -23.04 -21.39 19.34
N SER A 735 -22.17 -21.74 18.39
CA SER A 735 -21.68 -23.11 18.21
C SER A 735 -20.92 -23.59 19.46
N LEU A 736 -19.98 -22.79 19.95
CA LEU A 736 -19.20 -23.10 21.16
C LEU A 736 -20.08 -23.14 22.41
N GLU A 737 -21.05 -22.24 22.56
CA GLU A 737 -22.00 -22.27 23.68
C GLU A 737 -22.86 -23.55 23.65
N ASN A 738 -23.23 -24.05 22.46
CA ASN A 738 -23.95 -25.32 22.32
C ASN A 738 -23.05 -26.53 22.63
N GLU A 739 -21.78 -26.51 22.21
CA GLU A 739 -20.81 -27.56 22.53
C GLU A 739 -20.55 -27.64 24.04
N ILE A 740 -20.37 -26.49 24.71
CA ILE A 740 -20.22 -26.43 26.18
C ILE A 740 -21.47 -27.00 26.87
N LYS A 741 -22.68 -26.70 26.39
CA LYS A 741 -23.92 -27.28 26.94
C LYS A 741 -23.95 -28.79 26.75
N GLY A 742 -23.55 -29.29 25.58
CA GLY A 742 -23.48 -30.73 25.31
C GLY A 742 -22.48 -31.45 26.21
N LEU A 743 -21.30 -30.85 26.43
CA LEU A 743 -20.30 -31.40 27.34
C LEU A 743 -20.76 -31.38 28.80
N LYS A 744 -21.46 -30.32 29.24
CA LYS A 744 -22.04 -30.26 30.58
C LYS A 744 -23.12 -31.33 30.80
N ALA A 745 -24.03 -31.51 29.84
CA ALA A 745 -25.03 -32.57 29.91
C ALA A 745 -24.38 -33.95 29.99
N ARG A 746 -23.31 -34.18 29.23
CA ARG A 746 -22.58 -35.45 29.28
C ARG A 746 -21.84 -35.67 30.61
N ILE A 747 -21.36 -34.61 31.24
CA ILE A 747 -20.78 -34.68 32.59
C ILE A 747 -21.87 -35.04 33.60
N GLU A 748 -23.02 -34.37 33.54
CA GLU A 748 -24.20 -34.64 34.39
C GLU A 748 -24.66 -36.10 34.23
N ASP A 749 -24.79 -36.60 33.00
CA ASP A 749 -25.11 -38.01 32.73
C ASP A 749 -24.08 -38.98 33.36
N THR A 750 -22.79 -38.65 33.29
CA THR A 750 -21.74 -39.48 33.91
C THR A 750 -21.71 -39.38 35.43
N GLU A 751 -22.06 -38.22 36.00
CA GLU A 751 -22.19 -38.03 37.45
C GLU A 751 -23.39 -38.85 37.96
N ASP A 752 -24.53 -38.80 37.27
CA ASP A 752 -25.72 -39.63 37.55
C ASP A 752 -25.42 -41.13 37.42
N GLU A 753 -24.62 -41.54 36.43
CA GLU A 753 -24.17 -42.93 36.30
C GLU A 753 -23.30 -43.36 37.49
N ILE A 754 -22.42 -42.49 37.98
CA ILE A 754 -21.55 -42.75 39.14
C ILE A 754 -22.37 -42.81 40.43
N GLU A 755 -23.39 -41.97 40.62
CA GLU A 755 -24.25 -42.00 41.81
C GLU A 755 -25.15 -43.25 41.87
N ASN A 756 -25.38 -43.91 40.74
CA ASN A 756 -26.17 -45.15 40.65
C ASN A 756 -25.34 -46.44 40.82
N PHE A 757 -24.03 -46.34 41.09
CA PHE A 757 -23.15 -47.45 41.49
C PHE A 757 -22.80 -47.36 42.99
#